data_AF-A0A9Q8SSM6-F1
#
_entry.id   AF-A0A9Q8SSM6-F1
#
_cell.length_a   1.000
_cell.length_b   1.000
_cell.length_c   1.000
_cell.angle_alpha   90.00
_cell.angle_beta   90.00
_cell.angle_gamma   90.00
#
_symmetry.space_group_name_H-M   'P 1'
#
loop_
_entity.id
_entity.type
_entity.pdbx_description
1 polymer ?
#
loop_
_entity_poly.entity_id
_entity_poly.type
_entity_poly.pdbx_seq_one_letter_code
_entity_poly.pdbx_strand_id
1 'polypeptide(L)'
;MLKPQANSTRDIVSLDGIWNFAIASSPDIEADAPWSKLIPPKLQVPVPASYNDIFADEKIRSHVGWVYYQRQVTVPRGWSPENQRYFLRFDAATHRGRVYVNDKLVADHVGGYTPFEADITSIIKPGERFRLTVTVSNELSWETIPPGKIQTLANGKRKQNYQHDFFNYSGLARSVYLCSKPAVSIIDITVVTDIFESRAGKVQYKVETSQPVEDDKVKISVLDEEGLTVAQANGTKDELTINSAHLWQPGAAYLYQLRVEILSDSDKDEVLDTYELPFGIRTISVKGNQFLINGKPFYFTGFGKHEDSPIRGKGFDPAYMIHDFHLMRWMGANSFRTAHYPYAEEVLDYADRHGIVVINETPAVGINLGIIAGVFGLKAPPTFAPDACNEKTQAAHDQAIRELVARDKNHPSVVMWTVTNEPASAEPGAREYLEPLVSLTRELDPTRLVCFANMGFATFEKDLVTDLFDVICLNRYYGWYSQTGDLEEAEQVLEKDLLGWQAKYGKLMIMTEYGAEAVAGLHAVCDVPWSEEYQGKFLEMFHRVFDRVETVVGEHVWNFADFQTTSRAAEAPRILSQAQDYKNSSTQVHERAVIDWFYISTLALFQLQNSTVNMARLPYPDVNGTPLNISKLLAHSPATVNHWSKIAGAHFKDLELSSKNRELVILLSTAKFRSTYEWTHHSTVSAKEGVTDAQREVIAQAGRQKGYFSSQGKLESLAELFTSKEKALLLFIEAVIDGPEVADELWTKAKTEFSDREVVEMITLQGFYYTFSRLTTVLNVELEPFAKPSKL
;
A
#
# COMPACT_ATOMS: atom_id res chain seq x y z
N MET A 1 -1.58 -25.00 -0.98
CA MET A 1 -0.53 -25.56 -1.86
C MET A 1 0.48 -24.47 -2.08
N LEU A 2 1.77 -24.79 -1.97
CA LEU A 2 2.83 -23.81 -2.19
C LEU A 2 2.86 -23.30 -3.64
N LYS A 3 3.27 -22.04 -3.79
CA LYS A 3 3.63 -21.46 -5.08
C LYS A 3 4.79 -22.25 -5.70
N PRO A 4 4.75 -22.64 -6.98
CA PRO A 4 5.87 -23.34 -7.59
C PRO A 4 7.14 -22.46 -7.60
N GLN A 5 8.29 -23.07 -7.30
CA GLN A 5 9.61 -22.48 -7.58
C GLN A 5 10.53 -23.49 -8.29
N ALA A 6 11.43 -22.97 -9.12
CA ALA A 6 12.47 -23.77 -9.75
C ALA A 6 13.70 -23.81 -8.83
N ASN A 7 14.26 -25.00 -8.60
CA ASN A 7 15.43 -25.21 -7.76
C ASN A 7 16.15 -26.51 -8.18
N SER A 8 16.99 -27.08 -7.32
CA SER A 8 17.73 -28.32 -7.63
C SER A 8 16.85 -29.56 -7.81
N THR A 9 15.62 -29.57 -7.31
CA THR A 9 14.72 -30.74 -7.30
C THR A 9 13.40 -30.51 -8.04
N ARG A 10 13.09 -29.27 -8.43
CA ARG A 10 11.83 -28.85 -9.05
C ARG A 10 12.07 -28.01 -10.29
N ASP A 11 11.30 -28.26 -11.35
CA ASP A 11 11.34 -27.48 -12.59
C ASP A 11 10.02 -26.74 -12.83
N ILE A 12 10.13 -25.57 -13.50
CA ILE A 12 8.98 -24.80 -13.96
C ILE A 12 9.18 -24.44 -15.43
N VAL A 13 8.13 -24.66 -16.21
CA VAL A 13 8.02 -24.21 -17.60
C VAL A 13 6.83 -23.27 -17.69
N SER A 14 7.08 -21.99 -17.99
CA SER A 14 6.01 -21.04 -18.28
C SER A 14 5.24 -21.45 -19.54
N LEU A 15 3.92 -21.46 -19.41
CA LEU A 15 2.96 -21.63 -20.50
C LEU A 15 2.28 -20.30 -20.86
N ASP A 16 2.90 -19.18 -20.49
CA ASP A 16 2.49 -17.85 -20.93
C ASP A 16 2.80 -17.66 -22.43
N GLY A 17 2.34 -16.54 -22.98
CA GLY A 17 2.44 -16.19 -24.38
C GLY A 17 1.09 -16.25 -25.08
N ILE A 18 1.09 -16.51 -26.39
CA ILE A 18 -0.09 -16.37 -27.23
C ILE A 18 -0.81 -17.72 -27.37
N TRP A 19 -2.09 -17.76 -27.01
CA TRP A 19 -2.95 -18.93 -27.10
C TRP A 19 -4.01 -18.73 -28.18
N ASN A 20 -4.43 -19.82 -28.85
CA ASN A 20 -5.60 -19.76 -29.73
C ASN A 20 -6.85 -19.54 -28.88
N PHE A 21 -7.75 -18.69 -29.37
CA PHE A 21 -8.89 -18.21 -28.60
C PHE A 21 -10.21 -18.38 -29.36
N ALA A 22 -11.29 -18.65 -28.63
CA ALA A 22 -12.65 -18.57 -29.14
C ALA A 22 -13.63 -18.25 -28.01
N ILE A 23 -14.74 -17.59 -28.34
CA ILE A 23 -15.90 -17.47 -27.45
C ILE A 23 -16.88 -18.60 -27.73
N ALA A 24 -17.58 -19.08 -26.71
CA ALA A 24 -18.59 -20.12 -26.87
C ALA A 24 -19.75 -19.67 -27.76
N SER A 25 -20.26 -20.59 -28.58
CA SER A 25 -21.47 -20.40 -29.38
C SER A 25 -22.75 -20.68 -28.57
N SER A 26 -22.62 -21.41 -27.46
CA SER A 26 -23.71 -21.81 -26.56
C SER A 26 -23.30 -21.64 -25.09
N PRO A 27 -24.25 -21.35 -24.19
CA PRO A 27 -24.00 -21.43 -22.74
C PRO A 27 -23.67 -22.85 -22.28
N ASP A 28 -24.19 -23.85 -22.98
CA ASP A 28 -23.83 -25.25 -22.77
C ASP A 28 -22.48 -25.53 -23.47
N ILE A 29 -21.45 -25.69 -22.66
CA ILE A 29 -20.08 -25.93 -23.14
C ILE A 29 -19.94 -27.28 -23.86
N GLU A 30 -20.79 -28.26 -23.54
CA GLU A 30 -20.79 -29.58 -24.16
C GLU A 30 -21.24 -29.51 -25.63
N ALA A 31 -22.08 -28.53 -25.98
CA ALA A 31 -22.52 -28.32 -27.36
C ALA A 31 -21.35 -27.93 -28.29
N ASP A 32 -20.40 -27.16 -27.78
CA ASP A 32 -19.19 -26.80 -28.52
C ASP A 32 -18.10 -27.86 -28.41
N ALA A 33 -18.00 -28.55 -27.26
CA ALA A 33 -16.94 -29.51 -26.93
C ALA A 33 -15.54 -29.06 -27.43
N PRO A 34 -15.08 -27.85 -27.08
CA PRO A 34 -13.86 -27.25 -27.64
C PRO A 34 -12.59 -28.05 -27.32
N TRP A 35 -12.63 -28.90 -26.30
CA TRP A 35 -11.56 -29.83 -25.95
C TRP A 35 -11.50 -31.06 -26.85
N SER A 36 -12.43 -31.29 -27.78
CA SER A 36 -12.39 -32.44 -28.70
C SER A 36 -11.88 -32.08 -30.09
N LYS A 37 -11.64 -30.78 -30.34
CA LYS A 37 -11.27 -30.23 -31.64
C LYS A 37 -10.19 -29.16 -31.53
N LEU A 38 -9.50 -28.92 -32.63
CA LEU A 38 -8.53 -27.83 -32.71
C LEU A 38 -9.24 -26.49 -32.84
N ILE A 39 -8.88 -25.52 -31.98
CA ILE A 39 -9.26 -24.13 -32.14
C ILE A 39 -8.32 -23.52 -33.17
N PRO A 40 -8.82 -23.02 -34.32
CA PRO A 40 -7.96 -22.44 -35.34
C PRO A 40 -7.35 -21.12 -34.83
N PRO A 41 -6.14 -20.76 -35.27
CA PRO A 41 -5.44 -19.54 -34.83
C PRO A 41 -6.01 -18.27 -35.49
N LYS A 42 -7.35 -18.13 -35.56
CA LYS A 42 -8.02 -16.95 -36.12
C LYS A 42 -8.07 -15.80 -35.12
N LEU A 43 -8.37 -16.14 -33.87
CA LEU A 43 -8.24 -15.24 -32.72
C LEU A 43 -7.17 -15.82 -31.82
N GLN A 44 -6.34 -14.93 -31.29
CA GLN A 44 -5.27 -15.28 -30.40
C GLN A 44 -5.21 -14.26 -29.27
N VAL A 45 -4.99 -14.74 -28.04
CA VAL A 45 -5.01 -13.94 -26.83
C VAL A 45 -3.71 -14.13 -26.05
N PRO A 46 -3.11 -13.08 -25.48
CA PRO A 46 -1.97 -13.24 -24.59
C PRO A 46 -2.41 -13.80 -23.24
N VAL A 47 -1.54 -14.58 -22.62
CA VAL A 47 -1.57 -14.97 -21.21
C VAL A 47 -0.24 -14.49 -20.60
N PRO A 48 -0.24 -13.78 -19.46
CA PRO A 48 -1.39 -13.40 -18.64
C PRO A 48 -2.14 -12.16 -19.17
N ALA A 49 -3.46 -12.25 -19.32
CA ALA A 49 -4.35 -11.12 -19.61
C ALA A 49 -5.83 -11.46 -19.37
N SER A 50 -6.63 -10.44 -19.05
CA SER A 50 -8.07 -10.53 -19.27
C SER A 50 -8.38 -10.33 -20.75
N TYR A 51 -9.30 -11.10 -21.32
CA TYR A 51 -9.51 -11.10 -22.79
C TYR A 51 -10.34 -9.91 -23.29
N ASN A 52 -11.12 -9.28 -22.41
CA ASN A 52 -12.24 -8.42 -22.80
C ASN A 52 -11.83 -7.26 -23.71
N ASP A 53 -10.70 -6.62 -23.44
CA ASP A 53 -10.26 -5.41 -24.13
C ASP A 53 -9.12 -5.66 -25.14
N ILE A 54 -8.72 -6.92 -25.34
CA ILE A 54 -7.63 -7.32 -26.25
C ILE A 54 -8.01 -7.14 -27.72
N PHE A 55 -9.27 -7.45 -28.06
CA PHE A 55 -9.68 -7.67 -29.45
C PHE A 55 -10.32 -6.47 -30.14
N ALA A 56 -10.62 -5.39 -29.40
CA ALA A 56 -11.42 -4.26 -29.89
C ALA A 56 -12.73 -4.72 -30.59
N ASP A 57 -13.35 -5.79 -30.09
CA ASP A 57 -14.59 -6.38 -30.61
C ASP A 57 -15.65 -6.40 -29.51
N GLU A 58 -16.76 -5.67 -29.72
CA GLU A 58 -17.85 -5.54 -28.74
C GLU A 58 -18.49 -6.89 -28.37
N LYS A 59 -18.58 -7.83 -29.32
CA LYS A 59 -19.16 -9.16 -29.06
C LYS A 59 -18.27 -9.96 -28.13
N ILE A 60 -16.95 -9.87 -28.29
CA ILE A 60 -16.00 -10.53 -27.39
C ILE A 60 -16.00 -9.82 -26.03
N ARG A 61 -15.87 -8.49 -26.02
CA ARG A 61 -15.83 -7.70 -24.79
C ARG A 61 -17.05 -7.91 -23.90
N SER A 62 -18.24 -7.93 -24.51
CA SER A 62 -19.53 -8.08 -23.80
C SER A 62 -20.06 -9.51 -23.73
N HIS A 63 -19.23 -10.52 -24.06
CA HIS A 63 -19.59 -11.93 -23.99
C HIS A 63 -19.96 -12.33 -22.55
N VAL A 64 -21.00 -13.15 -22.39
CA VAL A 64 -21.42 -13.73 -21.11
C VAL A 64 -21.50 -15.23 -21.26
N GLY A 65 -20.50 -15.93 -20.72
CA GLY A 65 -20.39 -17.36 -20.80
C GLY A 65 -18.95 -17.85 -20.90
N TRP A 66 -18.81 -19.05 -21.45
CA TRP A 66 -17.52 -19.71 -21.60
C TRP A 66 -16.69 -19.09 -22.73
N VAL A 67 -15.39 -19.03 -22.51
CA VAL A 67 -14.36 -18.77 -23.52
C VAL A 67 -13.31 -19.87 -23.48
N TYR A 68 -12.60 -20.06 -24.59
CA TYR A 68 -11.71 -21.20 -24.79
C TYR A 68 -10.31 -20.73 -25.17
N TYR A 69 -9.32 -21.13 -24.37
CA TYR A 69 -7.90 -20.97 -24.63
C TYR A 69 -7.35 -22.32 -25.06
N GLN A 70 -6.54 -22.37 -26.11
CA GLN A 70 -5.91 -23.61 -26.53
C GLN A 70 -4.47 -23.41 -27.02
N ARG A 71 -3.59 -24.30 -26.58
CA ARG A 71 -2.22 -24.40 -27.12
C ARG A 71 -1.75 -25.85 -27.11
N GLN A 72 -0.60 -26.07 -27.73
CA GLN A 72 0.11 -27.33 -27.62
C GLN A 72 1.21 -27.19 -26.57
N VAL A 73 1.40 -28.23 -25.76
CA VAL A 73 2.40 -28.29 -24.70
C VAL A 73 3.19 -29.57 -24.85
N THR A 74 4.49 -29.53 -24.55
CA THR A 74 5.36 -30.71 -24.56
C THR A 74 5.92 -30.89 -23.15
N VAL A 75 5.74 -32.09 -22.58
CA VAL A 75 6.34 -32.43 -21.29
C VAL A 75 7.84 -32.63 -21.51
N PRO A 76 8.74 -31.96 -20.76
CA PRO A 76 10.17 -32.20 -20.86
C PRO A 76 10.53 -33.68 -20.72
N ARG A 77 11.32 -34.21 -21.65
CA ARG A 77 11.71 -35.64 -21.67
C ARG A 77 12.45 -36.12 -20.42
N GLY A 78 13.04 -35.19 -19.67
CA GLY A 78 13.80 -35.49 -18.45
C GLY A 78 12.93 -35.81 -17.24
N TRP A 79 11.63 -35.56 -17.31
CA TRP A 79 10.74 -35.71 -16.15
C TRP A 79 10.26 -37.15 -15.97
N SER A 80 11.15 -38.05 -15.53
CA SER A 80 10.80 -39.46 -15.35
C SER A 80 9.65 -39.65 -14.34
N PRO A 81 8.53 -40.31 -14.71
CA PRO A 81 7.37 -40.47 -13.82
C PRO A 81 7.62 -41.44 -12.66
N GLU A 82 8.72 -42.21 -12.71
CA GLU A 82 9.15 -43.09 -11.62
C GLU A 82 9.55 -42.29 -10.37
N ASN A 83 10.20 -41.13 -10.58
CA ASN A 83 10.77 -40.31 -9.50
C ASN A 83 10.14 -38.92 -9.39
N GLN A 84 9.34 -38.50 -10.38
CA GLN A 84 8.72 -37.19 -10.42
C GLN A 84 7.20 -37.26 -10.62
N ARG A 85 6.55 -36.16 -10.23
CA ARG A 85 5.18 -35.80 -10.56
C ARG A 85 5.22 -34.50 -11.34
N TYR A 86 4.37 -34.36 -12.34
CA TYR A 86 4.23 -33.12 -13.07
C TYR A 86 2.77 -32.73 -13.27
N PHE A 87 2.53 -31.44 -13.13
CA PHE A 87 1.19 -30.87 -12.99
C PHE A 87 1.10 -29.53 -13.69
N LEU A 88 -0.10 -29.17 -14.10
CA LEU A 88 -0.43 -27.84 -14.60
C LEU A 88 -0.83 -26.97 -13.41
N ARG A 89 -0.28 -25.76 -13.32
CA ARG A 89 -0.63 -24.75 -12.33
C ARG A 89 -1.27 -23.56 -13.05
N PHE A 90 -2.40 -23.11 -12.53
CA PHE A 90 -3.08 -21.90 -12.95
C PHE A 90 -3.11 -20.95 -11.75
N ASP A 91 -2.50 -19.78 -11.87
CA ASP A 91 -2.47 -18.85 -10.73
C ASP A 91 -3.81 -18.13 -10.52
N ALA A 92 -4.61 -18.02 -11.57
CA ALA A 92 -6.03 -17.62 -11.52
C ALA A 92 -6.74 -17.93 -12.85
N ALA A 93 -8.03 -18.29 -12.77
CA ALA A 93 -8.93 -18.34 -13.93
C ALA A 93 -10.26 -17.64 -13.59
N THR A 94 -10.38 -16.38 -14.01
CA THR A 94 -11.47 -15.50 -13.60
C THR A 94 -12.73 -15.78 -14.43
N HIS A 95 -13.80 -16.42 -13.94
CA HIS A 95 -14.11 -16.82 -12.55
C HIS A 95 -14.20 -18.33 -12.29
N ARG A 96 -14.50 -19.14 -13.31
CA ARG A 96 -14.49 -20.60 -13.22
C ARG A 96 -13.65 -21.19 -14.33
N GLY A 97 -12.59 -21.93 -13.98
CA GLY A 97 -11.68 -22.57 -14.92
C GLY A 97 -11.88 -24.08 -15.02
N ARG A 98 -11.91 -24.61 -16.25
CA ARG A 98 -11.83 -26.06 -16.52
C ARG A 98 -10.67 -26.36 -17.43
N VAL A 99 -9.95 -27.43 -17.13
CA VAL A 99 -8.69 -27.78 -17.81
C VAL A 99 -8.82 -29.15 -18.45
N TYR A 100 -8.49 -29.22 -19.74
CA TYR A 100 -8.54 -30.43 -20.51
C TYR A 100 -7.17 -30.74 -21.11
N VAL A 101 -6.72 -31.98 -20.91
CA VAL A 101 -5.52 -32.56 -21.50
C VAL A 101 -5.96 -33.54 -22.57
N ASN A 102 -5.68 -33.20 -23.82
CA ASN A 102 -6.37 -33.77 -24.97
C ASN A 102 -7.90 -33.64 -24.75
N ASP A 103 -8.63 -34.75 -24.69
CA ASP A 103 -10.08 -34.76 -24.54
C ASP A 103 -10.54 -34.97 -23.08
N LYS A 104 -9.60 -35.14 -22.14
CA LYS A 104 -9.89 -35.49 -20.74
C LYS A 104 -9.90 -34.25 -19.85
N LEU A 105 -11.01 -34.02 -19.14
CA LEU A 105 -11.09 -33.04 -18.06
C LEU A 105 -10.19 -33.48 -16.89
N VAL A 106 -9.30 -32.60 -16.44
CA VAL A 106 -8.34 -32.87 -15.37
C VAL A 106 -8.48 -31.95 -14.16
N ALA A 107 -9.14 -30.79 -14.31
CA ALA A 107 -9.49 -29.91 -13.20
C ALA A 107 -10.73 -29.06 -13.54
N ASP A 108 -11.51 -28.73 -12.50
CA ASP A 108 -12.63 -27.79 -12.51
C ASP A 108 -12.55 -26.98 -11.21
N HIS A 109 -12.29 -25.68 -11.31
CA HIS A 109 -12.10 -24.79 -10.16
C HIS A 109 -13.04 -23.60 -10.25
N VAL A 110 -13.68 -23.31 -9.11
CA VAL A 110 -14.55 -22.16 -8.91
C VAL A 110 -13.84 -21.23 -7.93
N GLY A 111 -13.53 -20.01 -8.35
CA GLY A 111 -12.75 -19.05 -7.59
C GLY A 111 -11.86 -18.25 -8.55
N GLY A 112 -12.19 -16.96 -8.75
CA GLY A 112 -11.61 -16.21 -9.86
C GLY A 112 -10.18 -15.68 -9.65
N TYR A 113 -9.64 -15.79 -8.44
CA TYR A 113 -8.47 -15.02 -7.98
C TYR A 113 -7.47 -15.84 -7.17
N THR A 114 -7.66 -17.15 -7.12
CA THR A 114 -6.87 -18.08 -6.33
C THR A 114 -6.43 -19.23 -7.22
N PRO A 115 -5.29 -19.86 -6.88
CA PRO A 115 -4.70 -20.82 -7.77
C PRO A 115 -5.28 -22.22 -7.63
N PHE A 116 -5.15 -23.01 -8.69
CA PHE A 116 -5.48 -24.44 -8.68
C PHE A 116 -4.52 -25.23 -9.59
N GLU A 117 -4.46 -26.54 -9.38
CA GLU A 117 -3.55 -27.42 -10.11
C GLU A 117 -4.22 -28.70 -10.62
N ALA A 118 -3.60 -29.33 -11.62
CA ALA A 118 -4.02 -30.61 -12.17
C ALA A 118 -2.80 -31.52 -12.39
N ASP A 119 -2.72 -32.64 -11.67
CA ASP A 119 -1.71 -33.67 -11.91
C ASP A 119 -1.98 -34.38 -13.24
N ILE A 120 -0.99 -34.40 -14.13
CA ILE A 120 -1.10 -35.00 -15.46
C ILE A 120 -0.10 -36.15 -15.66
N THR A 121 0.60 -36.56 -14.59
CA THR A 121 1.67 -37.57 -14.61
C THR A 121 1.19 -38.89 -15.21
N SER A 122 -0.03 -39.32 -14.85
CA SER A 122 -0.63 -40.57 -15.32
C SER A 122 -1.27 -40.47 -16.71
N ILE A 123 -1.26 -39.29 -17.33
CA ILE A 123 -2.04 -39.00 -18.55
C ILE A 123 -1.13 -38.84 -19.77
N ILE A 124 -0.03 -38.07 -19.63
CA ILE A 124 0.89 -37.74 -20.72
C ILE A 124 2.27 -38.23 -20.35
N LYS A 125 2.98 -38.91 -21.26
CA LYS A 125 4.35 -39.37 -20.98
C LYS A 125 5.38 -38.24 -21.21
N PRO A 126 6.53 -38.29 -20.55
CA PRO A 126 7.61 -37.33 -20.82
C PRO A 126 8.04 -37.37 -22.28
N GLY A 127 8.32 -36.20 -22.85
CA GLY A 127 8.63 -36.03 -24.27
C GLY A 127 7.42 -36.01 -25.20
N GLU A 128 6.22 -36.40 -24.73
CA GLU A 128 5.01 -36.31 -25.54
C GLU A 128 4.46 -34.88 -25.60
N ARG A 129 3.83 -34.59 -26.74
CA ARG A 129 3.10 -33.35 -26.98
C ARG A 129 1.62 -33.60 -26.81
N PHE A 130 0.92 -32.70 -26.13
CA PHE A 130 -0.51 -32.78 -25.93
C PHE A 130 -1.19 -31.44 -26.19
N ARG A 131 -2.49 -31.52 -26.47
CA ARG A 131 -3.34 -30.34 -26.58
C ARG A 131 -3.84 -29.94 -25.21
N LEU A 132 -3.53 -28.73 -24.79
CA LEU A 132 -4.08 -28.12 -23.59
C LEU A 132 -5.22 -27.19 -24.00
N THR A 133 -6.43 -27.52 -23.56
CA THR A 133 -7.60 -26.63 -23.69
C THR A 133 -8.01 -26.18 -22.30
N VAL A 134 -8.17 -24.88 -22.11
CA VAL A 134 -8.61 -24.28 -20.86
C VAL A 134 -9.86 -23.47 -21.17
N THR A 135 -10.95 -23.75 -20.46
CA THR A 135 -12.21 -23.05 -20.66
C THR A 135 -12.55 -22.24 -19.43
N VAL A 136 -12.83 -20.96 -19.61
CA VAL A 136 -13.07 -20.02 -18.50
C VAL A 136 -14.45 -19.40 -18.65
N SER A 137 -15.25 -19.41 -17.58
CA SER A 137 -16.55 -18.73 -17.54
C SER A 137 -16.47 -17.45 -16.73
N ASN A 138 -17.10 -16.38 -17.23
CA ASN A 138 -17.24 -15.09 -16.55
C ASN A 138 -18.61 -14.91 -15.87
N GLU A 139 -19.43 -15.96 -15.87
CA GLU A 139 -20.79 -15.92 -15.34
C GLU A 139 -20.79 -15.80 -13.81
N LEU A 140 -21.45 -14.76 -13.32
CA LEU A 140 -21.71 -14.57 -11.90
C LEU A 140 -23.18 -14.87 -11.59
N SER A 141 -23.39 -15.61 -10.52
CA SER A 141 -24.69 -15.95 -9.95
C SER A 141 -24.76 -15.48 -8.48
N TRP A 142 -25.88 -15.66 -7.82
CA TRP A 142 -25.94 -15.37 -6.38
C TRP A 142 -25.07 -16.30 -5.54
N GLU A 143 -24.68 -17.44 -6.08
CA GLU A 143 -23.85 -18.46 -5.41
C GLU A 143 -22.36 -18.27 -5.70
N THR A 144 -21.97 -17.33 -6.58
CA THR A 144 -20.56 -17.02 -6.86
C THR A 144 -20.03 -15.93 -5.93
N ILE A 145 -18.71 -15.89 -5.78
CA ILE A 145 -17.99 -14.81 -5.09
C ILE A 145 -17.00 -14.19 -6.10
N PRO A 146 -17.25 -12.96 -6.60
CA PRO A 146 -18.35 -12.05 -6.26
C PRO A 146 -19.74 -12.51 -6.78
N PRO A 147 -20.85 -12.09 -6.16
CA PRO A 147 -22.21 -12.40 -6.62
C PRO A 147 -22.64 -11.59 -7.85
N GLY A 148 -23.63 -12.12 -8.57
CA GLY A 148 -24.28 -11.44 -9.68
C GLY A 148 -25.51 -12.16 -10.21
N LYS A 149 -26.04 -11.71 -11.34
CA LYS A 149 -27.18 -12.34 -12.02
C LYS A 149 -27.13 -12.13 -13.51
N ILE A 150 -27.38 -13.20 -14.25
CA ILE A 150 -27.51 -13.17 -15.71
C ILE A 150 -28.95 -12.82 -16.07
N GLN A 151 -29.11 -11.88 -17.00
CA GLN A 151 -30.39 -11.52 -17.59
C GLN A 151 -30.34 -11.77 -19.10
N THR A 152 -31.36 -12.43 -19.63
CA THR A 152 -31.57 -12.49 -21.08
C THR A 152 -32.46 -11.33 -21.50
N LEU A 153 -31.94 -10.46 -22.37
CA LEU A 153 -32.67 -9.31 -22.91
C LEU A 153 -33.67 -9.77 -23.98
N ALA A 154 -34.61 -8.89 -24.35
CA ALA A 154 -35.65 -9.19 -25.35
C ALA A 154 -35.09 -9.58 -26.73
N ASN A 155 -33.89 -9.12 -27.08
CA ASN A 155 -33.18 -9.48 -28.31
C ASN A 155 -32.38 -10.80 -28.19
N GLY A 156 -32.53 -11.54 -27.09
CA GLY A 156 -31.79 -12.77 -26.80
C GLY A 156 -30.36 -12.56 -26.29
N LYS A 157 -29.84 -11.34 -26.23
CA LYS A 157 -28.49 -11.06 -25.69
C LYS A 157 -28.48 -11.35 -24.19
N ARG A 158 -27.52 -12.17 -23.76
CA ARG A 158 -27.21 -12.38 -22.34
C ARG A 158 -26.45 -11.17 -21.82
N LYS A 159 -26.84 -10.67 -20.66
CA LYS A 159 -26.21 -9.55 -19.95
C LYS A 159 -25.90 -9.99 -18.52
N GLN A 160 -24.65 -9.78 -18.10
CA GLN A 160 -24.23 -9.98 -16.72
C GLN A 160 -24.54 -8.72 -15.91
N ASN A 161 -25.27 -8.87 -14.81
CA ASN A 161 -25.50 -7.83 -13.82
C ASN A 161 -24.78 -8.20 -12.51
N TYR A 162 -24.28 -7.20 -11.79
CA TYR A 162 -23.57 -7.35 -10.52
C TYR A 162 -23.61 -6.02 -9.77
N GLN A 163 -23.29 -6.06 -8.47
CA GLN A 163 -23.42 -4.91 -7.56
C GLN A 163 -22.10 -4.17 -7.32
N HIS A 164 -20.95 -4.77 -7.65
CA HIS A 164 -19.63 -4.13 -7.54
C HIS A 164 -19.34 -3.18 -8.70
N ASP A 165 -18.37 -2.28 -8.49
CA ASP A 165 -18.06 -1.18 -9.40
C ASP A 165 -17.15 -1.60 -10.57
N PHE A 166 -15.98 -2.19 -10.25
CA PHE A 166 -14.98 -2.57 -11.24
C PHE A 166 -15.55 -3.48 -12.34
N PHE A 167 -15.01 -3.36 -13.54
CA PHE A 167 -15.43 -4.16 -14.68
C PHE A 167 -15.11 -5.64 -14.47
N ASN A 168 -16.10 -6.48 -14.80
CA ASN A 168 -16.05 -7.94 -14.73
C ASN A 168 -15.15 -8.55 -15.83
N TYR A 169 -13.89 -8.14 -15.84
CA TYR A 169 -12.83 -8.76 -16.62
C TYR A 169 -12.72 -10.25 -16.29
N SER A 170 -12.43 -11.03 -17.32
CA SER A 170 -12.34 -12.48 -17.24
C SER A 170 -11.21 -13.02 -18.09
N GLY A 171 -10.79 -14.26 -17.81
CA GLY A 171 -9.79 -14.97 -18.58
C GLY A 171 -8.68 -15.55 -17.70
N LEU A 172 -7.56 -15.85 -18.35
CA LEU A 172 -6.33 -16.25 -17.68
C LEU A 172 -5.52 -14.99 -17.36
N ALA A 173 -6.01 -14.26 -16.35
CA ALA A 173 -5.44 -12.99 -15.91
C ALA A 173 -4.09 -13.14 -15.19
N ARG A 174 -3.72 -14.37 -14.80
CA ARG A 174 -2.41 -14.70 -14.22
C ARG A 174 -1.77 -15.86 -14.97
N SER A 175 -0.49 -16.05 -14.68
CA SER A 175 0.36 -16.98 -15.41
C SER A 175 -0.11 -18.43 -15.28
N VAL A 176 0.29 -19.21 -16.28
CA VAL A 176 0.05 -20.65 -16.34
C VAL A 176 1.38 -21.36 -16.45
N TYR A 177 1.57 -22.42 -15.69
CA TYR A 177 2.82 -23.17 -15.66
C TYR A 177 2.59 -24.67 -15.84
N LEU A 178 3.57 -25.32 -16.43
CA LEU A 178 3.79 -26.76 -16.32
C LEU A 178 4.95 -26.94 -15.33
N CYS A 179 4.70 -27.63 -14.23
CA CYS A 179 5.65 -27.78 -13.13
C CYS A 179 5.99 -29.26 -12.91
N SER A 180 7.19 -29.53 -12.40
CA SER A 180 7.56 -30.84 -11.86
C SER A 180 8.00 -30.73 -10.40
N LYS A 181 7.75 -31.80 -9.65
CA LYS A 181 8.28 -32.01 -8.30
C LYS A 181 8.61 -33.49 -8.10
N PRO A 182 9.48 -33.84 -7.14
CA PRO A 182 9.75 -35.24 -6.80
C PRO A 182 8.49 -35.96 -6.31
N ALA A 183 8.45 -37.29 -6.43
CA ALA A 183 7.30 -38.09 -5.98
C ALA A 183 7.03 -37.92 -4.47
N VAL A 184 8.09 -37.92 -3.66
CA VAL A 184 8.07 -37.50 -2.25
C VAL A 184 8.40 -36.02 -2.20
N SER A 185 7.43 -35.18 -1.88
CA SER A 185 7.60 -33.72 -1.99
C SER A 185 6.91 -32.94 -0.89
N ILE A 186 7.39 -31.72 -0.69
CA ILE A 186 6.80 -30.71 0.21
C ILE A 186 5.57 -30.09 -0.46
N ILE A 187 4.41 -30.14 0.21
CA ILE A 187 3.11 -29.66 -0.29
C ILE A 187 2.74 -28.30 0.28
N ASP A 188 2.98 -28.12 1.57
CA ASP A 188 2.61 -26.92 2.31
C ASP A 188 3.62 -26.63 3.42
N ILE A 189 3.82 -25.34 3.70
CA ILE A 189 4.62 -24.87 4.82
C ILE A 189 3.81 -23.77 5.51
N THR A 190 3.72 -23.84 6.82
CA THR A 190 3.15 -22.78 7.66
C THR A 190 4.23 -22.25 8.58
N VAL A 191 4.45 -20.94 8.58
CA VAL A 191 5.38 -20.26 9.49
C VAL A 191 4.60 -19.28 10.36
N VAL A 192 4.79 -19.39 11.67
CA VAL A 192 4.24 -18.47 12.68
C VAL A 192 5.40 -17.85 13.44
N THR A 193 5.42 -16.53 13.52
CA THR A 193 6.52 -15.79 14.16
C THR A 193 6.04 -15.05 15.39
N ASP A 194 6.90 -14.98 16.40
CA ASP A 194 6.69 -14.16 17.60
C ASP A 194 8.05 -13.66 18.12
N ILE A 195 8.05 -12.90 19.22
CA ILE A 195 9.24 -12.37 19.87
C ILE A 195 9.19 -12.75 21.36
N PHE A 196 10.20 -13.45 21.85
CA PHE A 196 10.33 -13.77 23.27
C PHE A 196 10.56 -12.51 24.13
N GLU A 197 10.30 -12.58 25.44
CA GLU A 197 10.64 -11.51 26.37
C GLU A 197 12.14 -11.14 26.35
N SER A 198 13.01 -12.11 26.04
CA SER A 198 14.45 -11.93 25.84
C SER A 198 14.82 -11.13 24.58
N ARG A 199 13.83 -10.74 23.77
CA ARG A 199 13.95 -10.14 22.42
C ARG A 199 14.52 -11.07 21.35
N ALA A 200 14.66 -12.36 21.62
CA ALA A 200 14.96 -13.35 20.60
C ALA A 200 13.73 -13.59 19.70
N GLY A 201 13.97 -13.84 18.42
CA GLY A 201 12.91 -14.23 17.48
C GLY A 201 12.46 -15.67 17.73
N LYS A 202 11.15 -15.90 17.71
CA LYS A 202 10.52 -17.21 17.81
C LYS A 202 9.91 -17.56 16.45
N VAL A 203 10.27 -18.73 15.91
CA VAL A 203 9.80 -19.19 14.61
C VAL A 203 9.25 -20.60 14.76
N GLN A 204 7.93 -20.74 14.71
CA GLN A 204 7.25 -22.03 14.67
C GLN A 204 7.00 -22.39 13.22
N TYR A 205 7.31 -23.63 12.84
CA TYR A 205 7.05 -24.12 11.50
C TYR A 205 6.25 -25.43 11.52
N LYS A 206 5.47 -25.63 10.47
CA LYS A 206 4.81 -26.91 10.15
C LYS A 206 4.97 -27.18 8.65
N VAL A 207 5.48 -28.36 8.31
CA VAL A 207 5.68 -28.85 6.94
C VAL A 207 4.70 -29.98 6.68
N GLU A 208 4.04 -29.94 5.53
CA GLU A 208 3.20 -31.03 5.02
C GLU A 208 3.83 -31.63 3.77
N THR A 209 3.89 -32.96 3.72
CA THR A 209 4.55 -33.72 2.63
C THR A 209 3.54 -34.61 1.89
N SER A 210 3.87 -35.00 0.65
CA SER A 210 3.00 -35.82 -0.21
C SER A 210 2.71 -37.22 0.32
N GLN A 211 3.56 -37.68 1.22
CA GLN A 211 3.41 -38.90 1.99
C GLN A 211 4.15 -38.70 3.32
N PRO A 212 3.85 -39.49 4.37
CA PRO A 212 4.60 -39.43 5.62
C PRO A 212 6.10 -39.67 5.39
N VAL A 213 6.93 -38.85 6.03
CA VAL A 213 8.40 -38.92 6.01
C VAL A 213 8.88 -38.94 7.46
N GLU A 214 9.92 -39.72 7.77
CA GLU A 214 10.51 -39.77 9.11
C GLU A 214 11.16 -38.42 9.48
N ASP A 215 11.08 -38.04 10.76
CA ASP A 215 11.51 -36.69 11.18
C ASP A 215 13.01 -36.45 10.93
N ASP A 216 13.87 -37.45 11.09
CA ASP A 216 15.32 -37.32 10.83
C ASP A 216 15.67 -37.18 9.33
N LYS A 217 14.67 -37.32 8.45
CA LYS A 217 14.77 -37.12 7.00
C LYS A 217 14.28 -35.76 6.55
N VAL A 218 13.68 -34.96 7.42
CA VAL A 218 13.26 -33.59 7.09
C VAL A 218 14.20 -32.64 7.79
N LYS A 219 15.07 -32.00 7.03
CA LYS A 219 16.04 -31.04 7.54
C LYS A 219 15.54 -29.62 7.31
N ILE A 220 15.63 -28.81 8.36
CA ILE A 220 15.19 -27.42 8.36
C ILE A 220 16.41 -26.54 8.62
N SER A 221 16.58 -25.51 7.80
CA SER A 221 17.61 -24.48 7.99
C SER A 221 17.00 -23.11 7.78
N VAL A 222 17.20 -22.21 8.73
CA VAL A 222 16.85 -20.80 8.61
C VAL A 222 18.10 -20.05 8.18
N LEU A 223 18.01 -19.35 7.04
CA LEU A 223 19.09 -18.53 6.50
C LEU A 223 18.75 -17.05 6.68
N ASP A 224 19.75 -16.24 7.04
CA ASP A 224 19.65 -14.77 7.00
C ASP A 224 19.79 -14.23 5.56
N GLU A 225 19.74 -12.90 5.38
CA GLU A 225 19.82 -12.26 4.06
C GLU A 225 21.20 -12.44 3.39
N GLU A 226 22.25 -12.67 4.19
CA GLU A 226 23.58 -13.03 3.71
C GLU A 226 23.73 -14.52 3.34
N GLY A 227 22.69 -15.33 3.61
CA GLY A 227 22.66 -16.76 3.32
C GLY A 227 23.35 -17.65 4.37
N LEU A 228 23.69 -17.10 5.54
CA LEU A 228 24.25 -17.85 6.66
C LEU A 228 23.15 -18.55 7.44
N THR A 229 23.40 -19.79 7.85
CA THR A 229 22.45 -20.55 8.67
C THR A 229 22.47 -20.04 10.12
N VAL A 230 21.35 -19.50 10.58
CA VAL A 230 21.18 -18.93 11.93
C VAL A 230 20.40 -19.84 12.89
N ALA A 231 19.64 -20.80 12.36
CA ALA A 231 18.96 -21.84 13.14
C ALA A 231 18.75 -23.10 12.29
N GLN A 232 18.69 -24.27 12.95
CA GLN A 232 18.43 -25.56 12.31
C GLN A 232 17.57 -26.45 13.21
N ALA A 233 16.76 -27.29 12.58
CA ALA A 233 16.02 -28.37 13.24
C ALA A 233 15.84 -29.55 12.29
N ASN A 234 15.29 -30.64 12.81
CA ASN A 234 14.81 -31.75 12.00
C ASN A 234 13.32 -31.99 12.31
N GLY A 235 12.64 -32.69 11.42
CA GLY A 235 11.25 -33.06 11.56
C GLY A 235 10.27 -32.07 10.93
N THR A 236 9.02 -32.49 10.82
CA THR A 236 7.99 -31.72 10.10
C THR A 236 7.37 -30.58 10.91
N LYS A 237 7.71 -30.45 12.20
CA LYS A 237 7.24 -29.35 13.06
C LYS A 237 8.22 -29.14 14.21
N ASP A 238 8.55 -27.88 14.49
CA ASP A 238 9.31 -27.50 15.67
C ASP A 238 9.18 -25.99 15.93
N GLU A 239 9.79 -25.53 17.02
CA GLU A 239 9.97 -24.13 17.37
C GLU A 239 11.47 -23.78 17.41
N LEU A 240 11.88 -22.89 16.51
CA LEU A 240 13.23 -22.38 16.42
C LEU A 240 13.36 -21.04 17.14
N THR A 241 14.54 -20.81 17.72
CA THR A 241 14.91 -19.53 18.34
C THR A 241 16.03 -18.88 17.53
N ILE A 242 15.85 -17.61 17.14
CA ILE A 242 16.87 -16.80 16.48
C ILE A 242 17.34 -15.72 17.46
N ASN A 243 18.56 -15.87 17.94
CA ASN A 243 19.17 -14.89 18.84
C ASN A 243 19.46 -13.59 18.08
N SER A 244 19.15 -12.44 18.69
CA SER A 244 19.34 -11.11 18.08
C SER A 244 18.65 -10.99 16.71
N ALA A 245 17.44 -11.52 16.59
CA ALA A 245 16.70 -11.53 15.33
C ALA A 245 16.50 -10.10 14.77
N HIS A 246 16.88 -9.90 13.51
CA HIS A 246 16.41 -8.78 12.71
C HIS A 246 14.91 -8.96 12.43
N LEU A 247 14.11 -7.97 12.83
CA LEU A 247 12.66 -8.00 12.66
C LEU A 247 12.29 -7.44 11.29
N TRP A 248 11.26 -7.99 10.68
CA TRP A 248 10.60 -7.33 9.56
C TRP A 248 9.90 -6.07 10.08
N GLN A 249 10.19 -4.91 9.50
CA GLN A 249 9.59 -3.64 9.88
C GLN A 249 8.93 -2.97 8.67
N PRO A 250 7.81 -2.25 8.86
CA PRO A 250 7.29 -1.35 7.85
C PRO A 250 8.37 -0.35 7.40
N GLY A 251 8.60 -0.24 6.10
CA GLY A 251 9.64 0.61 5.50
C GLY A 251 11.10 0.11 5.65
N ALA A 252 11.34 -0.98 6.38
CA ALA A 252 12.65 -1.61 6.56
C ALA A 252 12.46 -3.13 6.67
N ALA A 253 12.14 -3.76 5.55
CA ALA A 253 11.97 -5.20 5.47
C ALA A 253 13.27 -5.93 5.83
N TYR A 254 13.12 -7.07 6.49
CA TYR A 254 14.16 -8.07 6.66
C TYR A 254 13.51 -9.44 6.48
N LEU A 255 14.03 -10.26 5.57
CA LEU A 255 13.48 -11.58 5.27
C LEU A 255 14.51 -12.68 5.50
N TYR A 256 14.14 -13.65 6.33
CA TYR A 256 14.86 -14.92 6.41
C TYR A 256 14.32 -15.88 5.35
N GLN A 257 15.13 -16.88 5.01
CA GLN A 257 14.69 -18.01 4.19
C GLN A 257 14.56 -19.26 5.07
N LEU A 258 13.35 -19.83 5.16
CA LEU A 258 13.16 -21.17 5.69
C LEU A 258 13.41 -22.18 4.57
N ARG A 259 14.57 -22.83 4.59
CA ARG A 259 14.89 -23.95 3.69
C ARG A 259 14.44 -25.25 4.33
N VAL A 260 13.59 -25.98 3.60
CA VAL A 260 13.13 -27.33 3.93
C VAL A 260 13.74 -28.29 2.94
N GLU A 261 14.38 -29.35 3.43
CA GLU A 261 14.99 -30.41 2.62
C GLU A 261 14.44 -31.78 3.06
N ILE A 262 13.96 -32.58 2.12
CA ILE A 262 13.65 -34.01 2.34
C ILE A 262 14.86 -34.82 1.87
N LEU A 263 15.40 -35.67 2.75
CA LEU A 263 16.58 -36.48 2.49
C LEU A 263 16.21 -37.90 2.05
N SER A 264 17.09 -38.52 1.25
CA SER A 264 16.93 -39.88 0.75
C SER A 264 17.06 -40.92 1.86
N ASP A 265 16.33 -42.04 1.72
CA ASP A 265 16.47 -43.19 2.63
C ASP A 265 17.81 -43.91 2.42
N SER A 266 18.28 -43.93 1.16
CA SER A 266 19.47 -44.68 0.75
C SER A 266 20.79 -43.92 1.00
N ASP A 267 20.76 -42.60 0.97
CA ASP A 267 21.90 -41.73 1.26
C ASP A 267 21.43 -40.52 2.06
N LYS A 268 21.96 -40.33 3.27
CA LYS A 268 21.54 -39.23 4.15
C LYS A 268 21.98 -37.84 3.65
N ASP A 269 22.93 -37.79 2.71
CA ASP A 269 23.41 -36.53 2.13
C ASP A 269 22.71 -36.18 0.80
N GLU A 270 21.89 -37.10 0.25
CA GLU A 270 21.12 -36.86 -0.97
C GLU A 270 19.78 -36.17 -0.66
N VAL A 271 19.58 -34.98 -1.21
CA VAL A 271 18.33 -34.21 -1.09
C VAL A 271 17.35 -34.67 -2.18
N LEU A 272 16.23 -35.26 -1.78
CA LEU A 272 15.13 -35.66 -2.67
C LEU A 272 14.30 -34.47 -3.12
N ASP A 273 13.93 -33.59 -2.19
CA ASP A 273 13.16 -32.39 -2.49
C ASP A 273 13.60 -31.22 -1.62
N THR A 274 13.57 -30.01 -2.17
CA THR A 274 13.85 -28.80 -1.41
C THR A 274 12.84 -27.70 -1.73
N TYR A 275 12.56 -26.87 -0.73
CA TYR A 275 11.75 -25.67 -0.88
C TYR A 275 12.28 -24.58 0.05
N GLU A 276 12.49 -23.39 -0.49
CA GLU A 276 12.81 -22.18 0.27
C GLU A 276 11.58 -21.27 0.37
N LEU A 277 11.22 -20.87 1.59
CA LEU A 277 10.11 -19.96 1.85
C LEU A 277 10.62 -18.68 2.54
N PRO A 278 10.49 -17.50 1.93
CA PRO A 278 10.76 -16.24 2.61
C PRO A 278 9.77 -16.02 3.75
N PHE A 279 10.27 -15.52 4.89
CA PHE A 279 9.43 -15.08 6.00
C PHE A 279 10.08 -13.93 6.77
N GLY A 280 9.25 -13.08 7.37
CA GLY A 280 9.69 -11.97 8.22
C GLY A 280 9.21 -12.16 9.64
N ILE A 281 10.09 -11.97 10.63
CA ILE A 281 9.72 -12.04 12.05
C ILE A 281 9.09 -10.72 12.46
N ARG A 282 7.80 -10.74 12.79
CA ARG A 282 7.09 -9.58 13.33
C ARG A 282 5.91 -9.95 14.21
N THR A 283 5.49 -9.04 15.08
CA THR A 283 4.26 -9.16 15.87
C THR A 283 3.23 -8.10 15.47
N ILE A 284 1.95 -8.45 15.58
CA ILE A 284 0.81 -7.54 15.43
C ILE A 284 0.02 -7.59 16.73
N SER A 285 -0.35 -6.42 17.25
CA SER A 285 -1.24 -6.35 18.41
C SER A 285 -2.01 -5.04 18.43
N VAL A 286 -3.10 -5.02 19.19
CA VAL A 286 -3.88 -3.82 19.49
C VAL A 286 -3.78 -3.55 20.99
N LYS A 287 -3.44 -2.31 21.37
CA LYS A 287 -3.37 -1.89 22.76
C LYS A 287 -3.95 -0.49 22.93
N GLY A 288 -5.08 -0.37 23.62
CA GLY A 288 -5.82 0.88 23.70
C GLY A 288 -6.19 1.38 22.31
N ASN A 289 -5.86 2.64 21.99
CA ASN A 289 -6.15 3.27 20.70
C ASN A 289 -4.99 3.13 19.70
N GLN A 290 -4.17 2.09 19.80
CA GLN A 290 -3.00 1.91 18.94
C GLN A 290 -2.99 0.55 18.25
N PHE A 291 -2.79 0.57 16.93
CA PHE A 291 -2.35 -0.59 16.16
C PHE A 291 -0.83 -0.68 16.31
N LEU A 292 -0.31 -1.84 16.68
CA LEU A 292 1.11 -2.02 16.96
C LEU A 292 1.72 -3.06 16.02
N ILE A 293 2.83 -2.69 15.37
CA ILE A 293 3.75 -3.63 14.72
C ILE A 293 5.04 -3.64 15.52
N ASN A 294 5.47 -4.81 15.98
CA ASN A 294 6.67 -4.96 16.82
C ASN A 294 6.64 -4.08 18.08
N GLY A 295 5.45 -3.91 18.67
CA GLY A 295 5.22 -3.08 19.85
C GLY A 295 5.26 -1.56 19.61
N LYS A 296 5.42 -1.11 18.36
CA LYS A 296 5.43 0.31 17.98
C LYS A 296 4.11 0.72 17.30
N PRO A 297 3.55 1.90 17.63
CA PRO A 297 2.38 2.43 16.93
C PRO A 297 2.59 2.50 15.42
N PHE A 298 1.59 2.06 14.67
CA PHE A 298 1.56 2.11 13.22
C PHE A 298 0.28 2.81 12.76
N TYR A 299 0.45 3.75 11.83
CA TYR A 299 -0.65 4.44 11.17
C TYR A 299 -0.63 4.08 9.69
N PHE A 300 -1.74 3.55 9.16
CA PHE A 300 -1.83 3.14 7.76
C PHE A 300 -1.95 4.37 6.85
N THR A 301 -1.07 4.50 5.87
CA THR A 301 -1.18 5.50 4.81
C THR A 301 -1.10 4.80 3.46
N GLY A 302 -2.04 5.12 2.57
CA GLY A 302 -2.01 4.62 1.20
C GLY A 302 -3.39 4.52 0.59
N PHE A 303 -3.73 3.35 0.04
CA PHE A 303 -4.83 3.24 -0.91
C PHE A 303 -5.53 1.88 -0.85
N GLY A 304 -6.83 1.87 -1.14
CA GLY A 304 -7.42 0.71 -1.82
C GLY A 304 -6.89 0.73 -3.25
N LYS A 305 -6.43 -0.42 -3.78
CA LYS A 305 -5.91 -0.53 -5.17
C LYS A 305 -6.87 -1.32 -6.06
N HIS A 306 -6.52 -1.44 -7.34
CA HIS A 306 -7.02 -2.51 -8.22
C HIS A 306 -5.87 -3.11 -9.07
N GLU A 307 -5.98 -4.40 -9.42
CA GLU A 307 -5.22 -4.96 -10.56
C GLU A 307 -5.97 -4.55 -11.84
N ASP A 308 -5.70 -3.36 -12.35
CA ASP A 308 -6.30 -2.87 -13.59
C ASP A 308 -5.25 -2.06 -14.37
N SER A 309 -5.14 -2.33 -15.67
CA SER A 309 -4.28 -1.56 -16.56
C SER A 309 -4.84 -1.56 -17.98
N PRO A 310 -4.47 -0.55 -18.80
CA PRO A 310 -4.95 -0.46 -20.17
C PRO A 310 -4.71 -1.74 -20.97
N ILE A 311 -5.68 -2.12 -21.81
CA ILE A 311 -5.65 -3.26 -22.75
C ILE A 311 -5.73 -4.65 -22.07
N ARG A 312 -4.89 -4.93 -21.07
CA ARG A 312 -4.83 -6.27 -20.44
C ARG A 312 -5.83 -6.45 -19.28
N GLY A 313 -6.52 -5.40 -18.86
CA GLY A 313 -7.46 -5.41 -17.74
C GLY A 313 -6.78 -5.89 -16.46
N LYS A 314 -7.30 -6.96 -15.86
CA LYS A 314 -6.75 -7.58 -14.63
C LYS A 314 -5.49 -8.43 -14.85
N GLY A 315 -4.92 -8.43 -16.06
CA GLY A 315 -3.70 -9.18 -16.36
C GLY A 315 -2.52 -8.73 -15.50
N PHE A 316 -1.88 -9.65 -14.77
CA PHE A 316 -0.68 -9.35 -13.99
C PHE A 316 0.41 -8.72 -14.89
N ASP A 317 1.03 -7.64 -14.41
CA ASP A 317 2.12 -6.95 -15.09
C ASP A 317 3.20 -6.55 -14.08
N PRO A 318 4.42 -7.13 -14.16
CA PRO A 318 5.50 -6.81 -13.24
C PRO A 318 6.01 -5.37 -13.40
N ALA A 319 5.90 -4.75 -14.58
CA ALA A 319 6.32 -3.37 -14.80
C ALA A 319 5.37 -2.39 -14.09
N TYR A 320 4.06 -2.59 -14.22
CA TYR A 320 3.07 -1.80 -13.45
C TYR A 320 3.20 -2.07 -11.96
N MET A 321 3.35 -3.32 -11.52
CA MET A 321 3.56 -3.64 -10.11
C MET A 321 4.75 -2.86 -9.53
N ILE A 322 5.92 -2.93 -10.16
CA ILE A 322 7.11 -2.22 -9.68
C ILE A 322 6.86 -0.70 -9.68
N HIS A 323 6.30 -0.16 -10.76
CA HIS A 323 6.02 1.27 -10.88
C HIS A 323 5.03 1.76 -9.80
N ASP A 324 3.97 1.00 -9.55
CA ASP A 324 2.96 1.33 -8.55
C ASP A 324 3.55 1.42 -7.15
N PHE A 325 4.42 0.48 -6.78
CA PHE A 325 5.14 0.53 -5.51
C PHE A 325 6.12 1.70 -5.42
N HIS A 326 6.77 2.05 -6.53
CA HIS A 326 7.60 3.26 -6.58
C HIS A 326 6.78 4.53 -6.41
N LEU A 327 5.58 4.61 -6.98
CA LEU A 327 4.65 5.73 -6.78
C LEU A 327 4.15 5.79 -5.33
N MET A 328 3.75 4.66 -4.75
CA MET A 328 3.38 4.60 -3.32
C MET A 328 4.52 5.10 -2.43
N ARG A 329 5.76 4.62 -2.66
CA ARG A 329 6.94 5.09 -1.91
C ARG A 329 7.21 6.57 -2.15
N TRP A 330 7.06 7.06 -3.37
CA TRP A 330 7.28 8.46 -3.72
C TRP A 330 6.30 9.40 -2.99
N MET A 331 5.05 8.97 -2.80
CA MET A 331 4.04 9.71 -2.02
C MET A 331 4.13 9.49 -0.51
N GLY A 332 4.97 8.55 -0.05
CA GLY A 332 5.11 8.21 1.37
C GLY A 332 4.07 7.23 1.89
N ALA A 333 3.32 6.55 1.01
CA ALA A 333 2.40 5.50 1.42
C ALA A 333 3.16 4.29 1.97
N ASN A 334 2.68 3.77 3.12
CA ASN A 334 3.28 2.63 3.82
C ASN A 334 2.43 1.36 3.72
N SER A 335 1.23 1.44 3.13
CA SER A 335 0.30 0.32 3.07
C SER A 335 -0.67 0.39 1.88
N PHE A 336 -1.30 -0.73 1.55
CA PHE A 336 -2.45 -0.76 0.64
C PHE A 336 -3.42 -1.89 1.01
N ARG A 337 -4.64 -1.80 0.48
CA ARG A 337 -5.67 -2.84 0.57
C ARG A 337 -5.88 -3.49 -0.80
N THR A 338 -5.95 -4.83 -0.85
CA THR A 338 -6.18 -5.60 -2.09
C THR A 338 -7.64 -5.55 -2.54
N ALA A 339 -8.17 -4.34 -2.75
CA ALA A 339 -9.55 -4.14 -3.15
C ALA A 339 -9.77 -4.70 -4.58
N HIS A 340 -10.79 -5.53 -4.84
CA HIS A 340 -11.69 -6.23 -3.92
C HIS A 340 -11.56 -7.73 -4.11
N TYR A 341 -10.33 -8.21 -4.14
CA TYR A 341 -9.99 -9.60 -4.40
C TYR A 341 -8.50 -9.84 -4.11
N PRO A 342 -8.09 -11.08 -3.81
CA PRO A 342 -6.69 -11.40 -3.60
C PRO A 342 -5.89 -11.08 -4.87
N TYR A 343 -4.80 -10.33 -4.75
CA TYR A 343 -3.93 -9.99 -5.89
C TYR A 343 -3.00 -11.16 -6.25
N ALA A 344 -2.23 -11.02 -7.33
CA ALA A 344 -1.20 -11.97 -7.71
C ALA A 344 -0.20 -12.20 -6.57
N GLU A 345 0.25 -13.44 -6.40
CA GLU A 345 1.16 -13.85 -5.31
C GLU A 345 2.46 -13.02 -5.34
N GLU A 346 2.93 -12.66 -6.54
CA GLU A 346 4.08 -11.78 -6.78
C GLU A 346 3.96 -10.40 -6.13
N VAL A 347 2.74 -9.87 -6.02
CA VAL A 347 2.51 -8.55 -5.42
C VAL A 347 2.76 -8.60 -3.91
N LEU A 348 2.38 -9.71 -3.25
CA LEU A 348 2.65 -9.91 -1.84
C LEU A 348 4.13 -10.25 -1.59
N ASP A 349 4.75 -11.07 -2.45
CA ASP A 349 6.20 -11.30 -2.44
C ASP A 349 6.97 -9.97 -2.53
N TYR A 350 6.49 -9.02 -3.34
CA TYR A 350 7.10 -7.70 -3.50
C TYR A 350 6.81 -6.80 -2.28
N ALA A 351 5.58 -6.82 -1.74
CA ALA A 351 5.25 -6.10 -0.51
C ALA A 351 6.10 -6.53 0.68
N ASP A 352 6.36 -7.83 0.83
CA ASP A 352 7.24 -8.38 1.86
C ASP A 352 8.65 -7.80 1.76
N ARG A 353 9.25 -7.86 0.56
CA ARG A 353 10.63 -7.38 0.31
C ARG A 353 10.78 -5.88 0.48
N HIS A 354 9.70 -5.12 0.28
CA HIS A 354 9.73 -3.66 0.32
C HIS A 354 9.15 -3.05 1.60
N GLY A 355 8.73 -3.89 2.56
CA GLY A 355 8.25 -3.41 3.86
C GLY A 355 6.94 -2.65 3.75
N ILE A 356 6.09 -2.99 2.79
CA ILE A 356 4.77 -2.38 2.61
C ILE A 356 3.73 -3.25 3.31
N VAL A 357 2.87 -2.62 4.12
CA VAL A 357 1.83 -3.31 4.90
C VAL A 357 0.59 -3.56 4.02
N VAL A 358 -0.02 -4.73 4.14
CA VAL A 358 -1.16 -5.14 3.30
C VAL A 358 -2.37 -5.50 4.17
N ILE A 359 -3.52 -4.92 3.82
CA ILE A 359 -4.84 -5.38 4.23
C ILE A 359 -5.36 -6.28 3.11
N ASN A 360 -5.46 -7.60 3.36
CA ASN A 360 -5.70 -8.60 2.31
C ASN A 360 -7.15 -9.06 2.32
N GLU A 361 -7.81 -9.00 1.17
CA GLU A 361 -9.27 -9.04 1.04
C GLU A 361 -9.76 -10.18 0.13
N THR A 362 -10.87 -10.82 0.52
CA THR A 362 -11.55 -11.82 -0.32
C THR A 362 -12.30 -11.18 -1.50
N PRO A 363 -12.70 -11.94 -2.53
CA PRO A 363 -13.53 -11.41 -3.62
C PRO A 363 -14.98 -11.07 -3.27
N ALA A 364 -15.35 -11.13 -1.98
CA ALA A 364 -16.73 -10.95 -1.51
C ALA A 364 -17.12 -9.46 -1.46
N VAL A 365 -17.44 -8.91 -2.62
CA VAL A 365 -17.96 -7.55 -2.78
C VAL A 365 -19.32 -7.57 -3.47
N GLY A 366 -20.21 -6.64 -3.13
CA GLY A 366 -21.54 -6.59 -3.74
C GLY A 366 -22.56 -7.52 -3.11
N ILE A 367 -22.29 -8.04 -1.90
CA ILE A 367 -23.27 -8.71 -1.02
C ILE A 367 -24.17 -7.64 -0.40
N ASN A 368 -24.82 -6.86 -1.27
CA ASN A 368 -25.63 -5.71 -0.91
C ASN A 368 -26.50 -5.29 -2.10
N LEU A 369 -27.79 -5.62 -2.04
CA LEU A 369 -28.76 -5.19 -3.06
C LEU A 369 -29.26 -3.76 -2.83
N GLY A 370 -28.94 -3.20 -1.66
CA GLY A 370 -29.24 -1.85 -1.24
C GLY A 370 -28.38 -0.76 -1.87
N ILE A 371 -27.23 -1.07 -2.48
CA ILE A 371 -26.29 -0.05 -3.02
C ILE A 371 -26.99 0.93 -3.95
N ILE A 372 -27.63 0.43 -5.01
CA ILE A 372 -28.30 1.28 -6.01
C ILE A 372 -29.56 1.93 -5.40
N ALA A 373 -30.34 1.15 -4.64
CA ALA A 373 -31.58 1.66 -4.10
C ALA A 373 -31.34 2.76 -3.07
N GLY A 374 -30.30 2.63 -2.24
CA GLY A 374 -29.90 3.60 -1.23
C GLY A 374 -29.43 4.92 -1.84
N VAL A 375 -28.63 4.88 -2.90
CA VAL A 375 -28.19 6.09 -3.64
C VAL A 375 -29.38 6.85 -4.25
N PHE A 376 -30.43 6.15 -4.69
CA PHE A 376 -31.61 6.76 -5.32
C PHE A 376 -32.86 6.84 -4.43
N GLY A 377 -32.76 6.53 -3.13
CA GLY A 377 -33.90 6.54 -2.20
C GLY A 377 -35.02 5.53 -2.49
N LEU A 378 -34.71 4.44 -3.20
CA LEU A 378 -35.62 3.35 -3.54
C LEU A 378 -35.55 2.23 -2.49
N LYS A 379 -36.60 1.39 -2.42
CA LYS A 379 -36.60 0.19 -1.57
C LYS A 379 -35.96 -0.98 -2.32
N ALA A 380 -34.85 -1.51 -1.80
CA ALA A 380 -34.21 -2.71 -2.32
C ALA A 380 -34.92 -4.00 -1.87
N PRO A 381 -34.81 -5.10 -2.65
CA PRO A 381 -35.08 -6.44 -2.13
C PRO A 381 -34.07 -6.82 -1.04
N PRO A 382 -34.43 -7.72 -0.11
CA PRO A 382 -33.51 -8.18 0.95
C PRO A 382 -32.30 -8.90 0.35
N THR A 383 -31.12 -8.57 0.85
CA THR A 383 -29.84 -9.14 0.41
C THR A 383 -29.66 -10.57 0.90
N PHE A 384 -29.93 -10.81 2.18
CA PHE A 384 -29.81 -12.12 2.83
C PHE A 384 -31.14 -12.88 2.75
N ALA A 385 -31.40 -13.47 1.59
CA ALA A 385 -32.65 -14.16 1.28
C ALA A 385 -32.40 -15.43 0.46
N PRO A 386 -33.32 -16.43 0.48
CA PRO A 386 -33.13 -17.69 -0.25
C PRO A 386 -32.87 -17.55 -1.74
N ASP A 387 -33.38 -16.50 -2.39
CA ASP A 387 -33.24 -16.21 -3.82
C ASP A 387 -32.17 -15.14 -4.15
N ALA A 388 -31.39 -14.73 -3.14
CA ALA A 388 -30.26 -13.81 -3.23
C ALA A 388 -29.04 -14.45 -2.51
N CYS A 389 -28.39 -13.74 -1.57
CA CYS A 389 -27.25 -14.28 -0.84
C CYS A 389 -27.74 -15.23 0.27
N ASN A 390 -27.45 -16.53 0.12
CA ASN A 390 -27.94 -17.60 0.98
C ASN A 390 -26.80 -18.51 1.48
N GLU A 391 -27.11 -19.65 2.08
CA GLU A 391 -26.14 -20.63 2.60
C GLU A 391 -25.14 -21.13 1.53
N LYS A 392 -25.53 -21.19 0.25
CA LYS A 392 -24.60 -21.57 -0.82
C LYS A 392 -23.63 -20.45 -1.17
N THR A 393 -24.09 -19.20 -1.15
CA THR A 393 -23.23 -18.02 -1.24
C THR A 393 -22.24 -18.01 -0.09
N GLN A 394 -22.71 -18.29 1.14
CA GLN A 394 -21.87 -18.39 2.33
C GLN A 394 -20.83 -19.51 2.19
N ALA A 395 -21.19 -20.67 1.64
CA ALA A 395 -20.25 -21.76 1.39
C ALA A 395 -19.16 -21.39 0.36
N ALA A 396 -19.53 -20.65 -0.71
CA ALA A 396 -18.55 -20.13 -1.65
C ALA A 396 -17.63 -19.07 -1.01
N HIS A 397 -18.17 -18.28 -0.07
CA HIS A 397 -17.41 -17.28 0.69
C HIS A 397 -16.44 -17.95 1.70
N ASP A 398 -16.89 -18.99 2.41
CA ASP A 398 -16.04 -19.86 3.25
C ASP A 398 -14.87 -20.41 2.43
N GLN A 399 -15.15 -20.97 1.25
CA GLN A 399 -14.12 -21.51 0.37
C GLN A 399 -13.12 -20.42 -0.07
N ALA A 400 -13.61 -19.22 -0.42
CA ALA A 400 -12.74 -18.09 -0.78
C ALA A 400 -11.82 -17.66 0.38
N ILE A 401 -12.31 -17.68 1.62
CA ILE A 401 -11.51 -17.41 2.82
C ILE A 401 -10.44 -18.50 3.00
N ARG A 402 -10.82 -19.77 2.87
CA ARG A 402 -9.86 -20.89 2.99
C ARG A 402 -8.73 -20.79 1.98
N GLU A 403 -9.05 -20.50 0.73
CA GLU A 403 -8.04 -20.37 -0.32
C GLU A 403 -7.15 -19.15 -0.11
N LEU A 404 -7.72 -18.00 0.25
CA LEU A 404 -6.97 -16.78 0.57
C LEU A 404 -5.97 -17.01 1.71
N VAL A 405 -6.47 -17.47 2.86
CA VAL A 405 -5.62 -17.65 4.05
C VAL A 405 -4.59 -18.76 3.81
N ALA A 406 -4.96 -19.87 3.19
CA ALA A 406 -4.02 -20.95 2.91
C ALA A 406 -2.89 -20.51 1.97
N ARG A 407 -3.18 -19.64 1.00
CA ARG A 407 -2.20 -19.09 0.06
C ARG A 407 -1.27 -18.07 0.74
N ASP A 408 -1.85 -17.16 1.54
CA ASP A 408 -1.15 -15.92 1.92
C ASP A 408 -0.68 -15.85 3.38
N LYS A 409 -0.97 -16.87 4.20
CA LYS A 409 -0.61 -16.94 5.64
C LYS A 409 0.85 -16.65 5.98
N ASN A 410 1.79 -16.88 5.05
CA ASN A 410 3.22 -16.75 5.31
C ASN A 410 3.78 -15.35 5.00
N HIS A 411 3.00 -14.45 4.39
CA HIS A 411 3.47 -13.10 4.05
C HIS A 411 3.54 -12.19 5.30
N PRO A 412 4.72 -11.70 5.71
CA PRO A 412 4.83 -10.73 6.79
C PRO A 412 4.15 -9.39 6.47
N SER A 413 4.04 -9.00 5.20
CA SER A 413 3.35 -7.78 4.78
C SER A 413 1.86 -7.79 5.12
N VAL A 414 1.20 -8.94 5.04
CA VAL A 414 -0.23 -9.09 5.34
C VAL A 414 -0.43 -8.96 6.85
N VAL A 415 -1.19 -7.97 7.31
CA VAL A 415 -1.41 -7.73 8.76
C VAL A 415 -2.85 -7.91 9.20
N MET A 416 -3.78 -7.94 8.26
CA MET A 416 -5.22 -8.02 8.54
C MET A 416 -5.95 -8.67 7.37
N TRP A 417 -6.97 -9.46 7.69
CA TRP A 417 -7.87 -10.10 6.73
C TRP A 417 -9.18 -9.34 6.61
N THR A 418 -9.56 -8.95 5.40
CA THR A 418 -10.87 -8.34 5.11
C THR A 418 -11.82 -9.38 4.55
N VAL A 419 -12.86 -9.71 5.35
CA VAL A 419 -13.83 -10.74 5.01
C VAL A 419 -14.69 -10.33 3.81
N THR A 420 -15.10 -9.07 3.71
CA THR A 420 -16.01 -8.60 2.65
C THR A 420 -15.95 -7.08 2.52
N ASN A 421 -16.27 -6.57 1.32
CA ASN A 421 -16.46 -5.14 1.06
C ASN A 421 -17.93 -4.78 0.94
N GLU A 422 -18.34 -3.76 1.68
CA GLU A 422 -19.65 -3.12 1.64
C GLU A 422 -20.86 -4.07 1.67
N PRO A 423 -20.90 -5.07 2.58
CA PRO A 423 -22.08 -5.91 2.73
C PRO A 423 -23.27 -5.08 3.21
N ALA A 424 -24.49 -5.59 3.03
CA ALA A 424 -25.70 -5.03 3.62
C ALA A 424 -25.77 -5.28 5.16
N SER A 425 -24.74 -4.87 5.91
CA SER A 425 -24.53 -5.22 7.31
C SER A 425 -25.56 -4.67 8.31
N ALA A 426 -26.44 -3.77 7.86
CA ALA A 426 -27.57 -3.27 8.63
C ALA A 426 -28.87 -4.08 8.40
N GLU A 427 -28.88 -5.05 7.49
CA GLU A 427 -30.06 -5.88 7.21
C GLU A 427 -30.17 -7.09 8.16
N PRO A 428 -31.39 -7.52 8.52
CA PRO A 428 -31.59 -8.82 9.16
C PRO A 428 -31.00 -9.96 8.32
N GLY A 429 -30.38 -10.95 8.97
CA GLY A 429 -29.67 -12.05 8.29
C GLY A 429 -28.16 -11.79 8.08
N ALA A 430 -27.71 -10.53 8.17
CA ALA A 430 -26.30 -10.19 7.97
C ALA A 430 -25.39 -10.84 9.03
N ARG A 431 -25.83 -10.87 10.29
CA ARG A 431 -25.06 -11.45 11.39
C ARG A 431 -24.92 -12.96 11.22
N GLU A 432 -26.02 -13.64 10.95
CA GLU A 432 -26.09 -15.08 10.74
C GLU A 432 -25.23 -15.50 9.53
N TYR A 433 -25.15 -14.66 8.51
CA TYR A 433 -24.28 -14.86 7.36
C TYR A 433 -22.79 -14.65 7.68
N LEU A 434 -22.42 -13.60 8.42
CA LEU A 434 -21.00 -13.22 8.61
C LEU A 434 -20.31 -13.87 9.81
N GLU A 435 -21.01 -14.15 10.90
CA GLU A 435 -20.41 -14.67 12.15
C GLU A 435 -19.62 -15.99 11.95
N PRO A 436 -20.11 -16.99 11.18
CA PRO A 436 -19.34 -18.20 10.89
C PRO A 436 -18.07 -17.93 10.07
N LEU A 437 -18.13 -16.98 9.14
CA LEU A 437 -17.01 -16.62 8.26
C LEU A 437 -15.90 -15.88 9.02
N VAL A 438 -16.28 -15.01 9.94
CA VAL A 438 -15.34 -14.34 10.85
C VAL A 438 -14.68 -15.37 11.79
N SER A 439 -15.46 -16.30 12.33
CA SER A 439 -14.95 -17.36 13.20
C SER A 439 -13.96 -18.27 12.46
N LEU A 440 -14.31 -18.67 11.23
CA LEU A 440 -13.43 -19.43 10.36
C LEU A 440 -12.11 -18.71 10.09
N THR A 441 -12.15 -17.41 9.79
CA THR A 441 -10.94 -16.64 9.47
C THR A 441 -9.96 -16.68 10.65
N ARG A 442 -10.45 -16.54 11.89
CA ARG A 442 -9.64 -16.65 13.11
C ARG A 442 -9.15 -18.07 13.39
N GLU A 443 -9.95 -19.09 13.06
CA GLU A 443 -9.54 -20.50 13.19
C GLU A 443 -8.37 -20.83 12.24
N LEU A 444 -8.45 -20.36 11.00
CA LEU A 444 -7.42 -20.59 9.98
C LEU A 444 -6.13 -19.80 10.26
N ASP A 445 -6.25 -18.57 10.76
CA ASP A 445 -5.11 -17.74 11.12
C ASP A 445 -5.38 -16.91 12.40
N PRO A 446 -4.91 -17.38 13.57
CA PRO A 446 -5.05 -16.64 14.82
C PRO A 446 -4.01 -15.52 14.99
N THR A 447 -3.09 -15.32 14.05
CA THR A 447 -1.95 -14.40 14.18
C THR A 447 -2.24 -12.99 13.66
N ARG A 448 -3.37 -12.81 12.98
CA ARG A 448 -3.77 -11.55 12.32
C ARG A 448 -5.16 -11.13 12.73
N LEU A 449 -5.43 -9.84 12.59
CA LEU A 449 -6.74 -9.26 12.87
C LEU A 449 -7.71 -9.52 11.72
N VAL A 450 -9.01 -9.47 12.01
CA VAL A 450 -10.09 -9.64 11.04
C VAL A 450 -10.95 -8.37 10.97
N CYS A 451 -11.24 -7.89 9.77
CA CYS A 451 -12.10 -6.74 9.51
C CYS A 451 -13.06 -6.98 8.32
N PHE A 452 -13.90 -5.99 8.05
CA PHE A 452 -14.67 -5.86 6.81
C PHE A 452 -14.80 -4.36 6.50
N ALA A 453 -14.89 -3.99 5.22
CA ALA A 453 -15.10 -2.59 4.85
C ALA A 453 -16.60 -2.24 4.90
N ASN A 454 -16.99 -1.40 5.86
CA ASN A 454 -18.37 -1.00 6.13
C ASN A 454 -18.81 0.16 5.21
N MET A 455 -19.94 -0.02 4.53
CA MET A 455 -20.58 0.99 3.67
C MET A 455 -21.21 2.13 4.48
N GLY A 456 -21.17 3.36 3.96
CA GLY A 456 -21.74 4.57 4.59
C GLY A 456 -23.21 4.50 5.03
N PHE A 457 -24.07 3.68 4.40
CA PHE A 457 -25.47 3.51 4.82
C PHE A 457 -25.64 2.68 6.10
N ALA A 458 -24.69 1.81 6.42
CA ALA A 458 -24.67 1.04 7.65
C ALA A 458 -23.97 1.84 8.75
N THR A 459 -24.62 2.93 9.19
CA THR A 459 -24.10 3.85 10.22
C THR A 459 -23.86 3.12 11.55
N PHE A 460 -23.12 3.76 12.46
CA PHE A 460 -22.88 3.21 13.80
C PHE A 460 -24.17 2.88 14.56
N GLU A 461 -25.31 3.50 14.24
CA GLU A 461 -26.61 3.18 14.86
C GLU A 461 -27.25 1.91 14.27
N LYS A 462 -27.05 1.66 12.97
CA LYS A 462 -27.78 0.65 12.20
C LYS A 462 -27.01 -0.65 11.98
N ASP A 463 -25.69 -0.59 11.96
CA ASP A 463 -24.85 -1.77 11.72
C ASP A 463 -25.03 -2.84 12.82
N LEU A 464 -25.12 -4.10 12.39
CA LEU A 464 -25.45 -5.25 13.24
C LEU A 464 -24.27 -6.22 13.46
N VAL A 465 -23.10 -5.96 12.86
CA VAL A 465 -22.03 -6.97 12.75
C VAL A 465 -20.65 -6.48 13.18
N THR A 466 -20.44 -5.16 13.34
CA THR A 466 -19.13 -4.57 13.67
C THR A 466 -18.56 -5.05 15.02
N ASP A 467 -19.41 -5.51 15.95
CA ASP A 467 -18.95 -6.11 17.19
C ASP A 467 -18.14 -7.40 16.97
N LEU A 468 -18.39 -8.13 15.87
CA LEU A 468 -17.73 -9.40 15.53
C LEU A 468 -16.26 -9.25 15.11
N PHE A 469 -15.86 -8.07 14.64
CA PHE A 469 -14.56 -7.82 13.99
C PHE A 469 -13.56 -7.14 14.93
N ASP A 470 -12.26 -7.22 14.64
CA ASP A 470 -11.21 -6.69 15.52
C ASP A 470 -10.95 -5.19 15.30
N VAL A 471 -11.05 -4.73 14.04
CA VAL A 471 -10.83 -3.34 13.61
C VAL A 471 -12.01 -2.87 12.77
N ILE A 472 -12.44 -1.63 12.98
CA ILE A 472 -13.49 -0.99 12.18
C ILE A 472 -12.86 -0.43 10.91
N CYS A 473 -13.27 -0.92 9.75
CA CYS A 473 -12.87 -0.35 8.46
C CYS A 473 -14.08 0.32 7.83
N LEU A 474 -13.97 1.60 7.46
CA LEU A 474 -15.07 2.43 6.98
C LEU A 474 -14.82 2.90 5.55
N ASN A 475 -15.87 2.90 4.73
CA ASN A 475 -15.89 3.54 3.42
C ASN A 475 -16.84 4.74 3.48
N ARG A 476 -16.33 5.96 3.29
CA ARG A 476 -17.10 7.20 3.43
C ARG A 476 -16.80 8.18 2.30
N TYR A 477 -17.88 8.79 1.80
CA TYR A 477 -17.87 9.68 0.64
C TYR A 477 -18.70 10.95 0.90
N TYR A 478 -18.74 11.42 2.15
CA TYR A 478 -19.35 12.71 2.50
C TYR A 478 -18.63 13.83 1.77
N GLY A 479 -19.36 14.72 1.10
CA GLY A 479 -18.83 15.70 0.15
C GLY A 479 -18.95 15.24 -1.30
N TRP A 480 -18.97 13.93 -1.58
CA TRP A 480 -19.15 13.41 -2.94
C TRP A 480 -20.57 12.91 -3.20
N TYR A 481 -20.95 11.76 -2.62
CA TYR A 481 -22.26 11.14 -2.84
C TYR A 481 -23.38 11.72 -1.95
N SER A 482 -22.99 12.40 -0.87
CA SER A 482 -23.88 13.20 -0.02
C SER A 482 -23.18 14.52 0.31
N GLN A 483 -23.94 15.56 0.69
CA GLN A 483 -23.37 16.91 0.86
C GLN A 483 -22.56 17.36 -0.37
N THR A 484 -22.99 16.97 -1.57
CA THR A 484 -22.23 17.18 -2.81
C THR A 484 -21.93 18.65 -3.03
N GLY A 485 -20.63 19.00 -3.09
CA GLY A 485 -20.19 20.38 -3.26
C GLY A 485 -20.22 21.24 -1.99
N ASP A 486 -20.64 20.70 -0.84
CA ASP A 486 -20.64 21.37 0.47
C ASP A 486 -19.69 20.66 1.44
N LEU A 487 -18.40 21.03 1.34
CA LEU A 487 -17.35 20.42 2.18
C LEU A 487 -17.45 20.83 3.65
N GLU A 488 -18.10 21.96 3.97
CA GLU A 488 -18.28 22.42 5.35
C GLU A 488 -19.32 21.55 6.09
N GLU A 489 -20.46 21.26 5.43
CA GLU A 489 -21.43 20.31 5.98
C GLU A 489 -20.85 18.89 6.04
N ALA A 490 -20.13 18.47 5.00
CA ALA A 490 -19.49 17.16 4.95
C ALA A 490 -18.50 16.93 6.11
N GLU A 491 -17.69 17.94 6.45
CA GLU A 491 -16.74 17.88 7.57
C GLU A 491 -17.46 17.59 8.90
N GLN A 492 -18.56 18.29 9.17
CA GLN A 492 -19.35 18.12 10.40
C GLN A 492 -20.02 16.74 10.47
N VAL A 493 -20.53 16.25 9.33
CA VAL A 493 -21.17 14.93 9.24
C VAL A 493 -20.15 13.82 9.43
N LEU A 494 -18.98 13.92 8.80
CA LEU A 494 -17.89 12.95 8.94
C LEU A 494 -17.41 12.87 10.38
N GLU A 495 -17.13 14.01 11.02
CA GLU A 495 -16.66 14.05 12.41
C GLU A 495 -17.69 13.44 13.37
N LYS A 496 -18.99 13.75 13.17
CA LYS A 496 -20.06 13.15 13.95
C LYS A 496 -20.15 11.64 13.77
N ASP A 497 -20.01 11.14 12.53
CA ASP A 497 -20.05 9.70 12.24
C ASP A 497 -18.90 8.98 12.97
N LEU A 498 -17.66 9.46 12.81
CA LEU A 498 -16.47 8.85 13.44
C LEU A 498 -16.54 8.89 14.98
N LEU A 499 -16.98 10.00 15.56
CA LEU A 499 -17.20 10.08 17.02
C LEU A 499 -18.31 9.12 17.49
N GLY A 500 -19.32 8.87 16.67
CA GLY A 500 -20.37 7.87 16.94
C GLY A 500 -19.82 6.44 16.98
N TRP A 501 -18.98 6.07 16.01
CA TRP A 501 -18.29 4.77 16.00
C TRP A 501 -17.35 4.61 17.22
N GLN A 502 -16.55 5.64 17.51
CA GLN A 502 -15.67 5.67 18.68
C GLN A 502 -16.48 5.48 19.97
N ALA A 503 -17.57 6.22 20.14
CA ALA A 503 -18.40 6.15 21.35
C ALA A 503 -19.09 4.79 21.52
N LYS A 504 -19.54 4.17 20.43
CA LYS A 504 -20.27 2.89 20.47
C LYS A 504 -19.35 1.69 20.72
N TYR A 505 -18.21 1.62 20.05
CA TYR A 505 -17.37 0.41 20.04
C TYR A 505 -16.01 0.58 20.72
N GLY A 506 -15.44 1.79 20.74
CA GLY A 506 -14.10 2.04 21.28
C GLY A 506 -12.99 1.22 20.60
N LYS A 507 -13.20 0.78 19.36
CA LYS A 507 -12.22 0.02 18.55
C LYS A 507 -11.45 0.96 17.63
N LEU A 508 -10.30 0.50 17.15
CA LEU A 508 -9.51 1.20 16.14
C LEU A 508 -10.30 1.33 14.83
N MET A 509 -10.14 2.46 14.16
CA MET A 509 -10.76 2.78 12.88
C MET A 509 -9.71 2.97 11.80
N ILE A 510 -9.98 2.42 10.61
CA ILE A 510 -9.24 2.71 9.38
C ILE A 510 -10.26 3.19 8.36
N MET A 511 -10.06 4.36 7.76
CA MET A 511 -10.84 4.74 6.59
C MET A 511 -10.30 3.96 5.39
N THR A 512 -10.98 2.90 4.97
CA THR A 512 -10.52 2.01 3.89
C THR A 512 -10.87 2.53 2.50
N GLU A 513 -11.85 3.44 2.41
CA GLU A 513 -12.16 4.18 1.20
C GLU A 513 -12.67 5.58 1.54
N TYR A 514 -12.04 6.58 0.93
CA TYR A 514 -12.54 7.95 0.81
C TYR A 514 -11.92 8.59 -0.43
N GLY A 515 -12.73 9.28 -1.22
CA GLY A 515 -12.26 9.93 -2.44
C GLY A 515 -13.35 10.70 -3.15
N ALA A 516 -12.94 11.49 -4.12
CA ALA A 516 -13.81 12.22 -5.04
C ALA A 516 -13.26 12.02 -6.47
N GLU A 517 -14.15 11.87 -7.44
CA GLU A 517 -13.73 11.77 -8.84
C GLU A 517 -13.12 13.09 -9.31
N ALA A 518 -12.02 13.01 -10.08
CA ALA A 518 -11.35 14.14 -10.71
C ALA A 518 -10.96 13.80 -12.15
N VAL A 519 -11.27 14.66 -13.11
CA VAL A 519 -10.81 14.48 -14.49
C VAL A 519 -9.52 15.25 -14.68
N ALA A 520 -8.43 14.58 -15.09
CA ALA A 520 -7.16 15.27 -15.34
C ALA A 520 -7.34 16.45 -16.30
N GLY A 521 -6.78 17.60 -15.91
CA GLY A 521 -6.87 18.86 -16.65
C GLY A 521 -8.19 19.61 -16.49
N LEU A 522 -9.17 19.08 -15.74
CA LEU A 522 -10.36 19.83 -15.36
C LEU A 522 -10.07 20.66 -14.11
N HIS A 523 -9.99 21.98 -14.28
CA HIS A 523 -9.69 22.92 -13.20
C HIS A 523 -10.88 23.83 -12.89
N ALA A 524 -11.02 24.17 -11.61
CA ALA A 524 -11.99 25.14 -11.15
C ALA A 524 -11.47 25.94 -9.95
N VAL A 525 -11.72 27.25 -9.94
CA VAL A 525 -11.40 28.12 -8.79
C VAL A 525 -12.41 27.97 -7.65
N CYS A 526 -13.64 27.59 -7.97
CA CYS A 526 -14.71 27.30 -7.02
C CYS A 526 -14.79 25.80 -6.75
N ASP A 527 -15.52 25.41 -5.71
CA ASP A 527 -15.71 24.02 -5.33
C ASP A 527 -16.62 23.29 -6.32
N VAL A 528 -16.04 22.87 -7.44
CA VAL A 528 -16.73 22.17 -8.53
C VAL A 528 -16.30 20.70 -8.51
N PRO A 529 -17.21 19.77 -8.14
CA PRO A 529 -16.99 18.34 -8.29
C PRO A 529 -16.40 17.98 -9.66
N TRP A 530 -15.56 16.95 -9.73
CA TRP A 530 -14.76 16.54 -10.91
C TRP A 530 -13.51 17.35 -11.21
N SER A 531 -13.31 18.52 -10.59
CA SER A 531 -12.06 19.27 -10.74
C SER A 531 -10.95 18.74 -9.83
N GLU A 532 -9.70 18.90 -10.27
CA GLU A 532 -8.52 18.56 -9.46
C GLU A 532 -8.54 19.31 -8.12
N GLU A 533 -8.83 20.62 -8.13
CA GLU A 533 -8.89 21.42 -6.90
C GLU A 533 -9.92 20.91 -5.89
N TYR A 534 -11.08 20.43 -6.37
CA TYR A 534 -12.11 19.89 -5.50
C TYR A 534 -11.67 18.59 -4.83
N GLN A 535 -11.04 17.68 -5.57
CA GLN A 535 -10.48 16.44 -5.00
C GLN A 535 -9.44 16.76 -3.92
N GLY A 536 -8.54 17.71 -4.16
CA GLY A 536 -7.57 18.15 -3.15
C GLY A 536 -8.23 18.66 -1.86
N LYS A 537 -9.21 19.57 -1.97
CA LYS A 537 -9.94 20.11 -0.81
C LYS A 537 -10.77 19.06 -0.07
N PHE A 538 -11.35 18.11 -0.81
CA PHE A 538 -12.06 16.96 -0.25
C PHE A 538 -11.11 16.13 0.62
N LEU A 539 -9.94 15.74 0.10
CA LEU A 539 -8.97 14.94 0.84
C LEU A 539 -8.44 15.68 2.07
N GLU A 540 -8.10 16.98 1.92
CA GLU A 540 -7.66 17.82 3.03
C GLU A 540 -8.70 17.88 4.17
N MET A 541 -9.99 17.98 3.82
CA MET A 541 -11.07 17.97 4.81
C MET A 541 -11.13 16.65 5.59
N PHE A 542 -11.01 15.51 4.91
CA PHE A 542 -10.98 14.19 5.57
C PHE A 542 -9.78 14.07 6.52
N HIS A 543 -8.58 14.45 6.07
CA HIS A 543 -7.34 14.41 6.88
C HIS A 543 -7.48 15.24 8.16
N ARG A 544 -8.02 16.47 8.06
CA ARG A 544 -8.29 17.32 9.22
C ARG A 544 -9.23 16.66 10.23
N VAL A 545 -10.21 15.88 9.78
CA VAL A 545 -11.14 15.19 10.68
C VAL A 545 -10.46 13.98 11.32
N PHE A 546 -9.69 13.21 10.56
CA PHE A 546 -8.96 12.05 11.08
C PHE A 546 -8.01 12.46 12.21
N ASP A 547 -7.28 13.56 12.05
CA ASP A 547 -6.37 14.11 13.06
C ASP A 547 -7.08 14.50 14.37
N ARG A 548 -8.40 14.73 14.35
CA ARG A 548 -9.21 15.07 15.53
C ARG A 548 -9.78 13.85 16.25
N VAL A 549 -9.78 12.67 15.64
CA VAL A 549 -10.40 11.45 16.18
C VAL A 549 -9.33 10.42 16.52
N GLU A 550 -8.97 10.32 17.81
CA GLU A 550 -7.83 9.52 18.30
C GLU A 550 -7.85 8.02 17.96
N THR A 551 -9.02 7.46 17.68
CA THR A 551 -9.16 6.03 17.32
C THR A 551 -8.94 5.77 15.83
N VAL A 552 -8.82 6.81 15.00
CA VAL A 552 -8.41 6.66 13.60
C VAL A 552 -6.92 6.36 13.56
N VAL A 553 -6.57 5.18 13.04
CA VAL A 553 -5.19 4.70 12.91
C VAL A 553 -4.81 4.44 11.46
N GLY A 554 -5.60 4.90 10.50
CA GLY A 554 -5.28 4.67 9.11
C GLY A 554 -6.23 5.30 8.11
N GLU A 555 -5.67 5.58 6.93
CA GLU A 555 -6.35 6.22 5.82
C GLU A 555 -5.88 5.62 4.47
N HIS A 556 -6.82 5.00 3.76
CA HIS A 556 -6.66 4.48 2.41
C HIS A 556 -7.56 5.25 1.45
N VAL A 557 -6.94 6.09 0.62
CA VAL A 557 -7.64 6.84 -0.42
C VAL A 557 -8.25 5.86 -1.42
N TRP A 558 -9.50 6.12 -1.81
CA TRP A 558 -10.14 5.45 -2.94
C TRP A 558 -10.03 6.34 -4.18
N ASN A 559 -9.19 6.02 -5.16
CA ASN A 559 -8.34 4.84 -5.33
C ASN A 559 -6.90 5.28 -5.69
N PHE A 560 -5.93 4.38 -5.60
CA PHE A 560 -4.55 4.60 -6.05
C PHE A 560 -4.46 5.12 -7.49
N ALA A 561 -5.25 4.53 -8.39
CA ALA A 561 -5.29 4.90 -9.79
C ALA A 561 -6.68 4.62 -10.36
N ASP A 562 -6.92 5.23 -11.50
CA ASP A 562 -8.05 4.92 -12.37
C ASP A 562 -8.16 3.46 -12.73
N PHE A 563 -9.39 2.96 -12.78
CA PHE A 563 -9.70 1.60 -13.18
C PHE A 563 -11.03 1.55 -13.94
N GLN A 564 -11.22 0.48 -14.73
CA GLN A 564 -12.39 0.36 -15.59
C GLN A 564 -13.61 -0.12 -14.80
N THR A 565 -14.79 0.41 -15.12
CA THR A 565 -16.09 0.02 -14.54
C THR A 565 -17.06 -0.45 -15.64
N THR A 566 -18.25 -0.92 -15.29
CA THR A 566 -19.32 -1.10 -16.29
C THR A 566 -20.05 0.20 -16.51
N SER A 567 -20.28 0.58 -17.77
CA SER A 567 -21.11 1.73 -18.14
C SER A 567 -22.51 1.65 -17.50
N ARG A 568 -22.70 2.36 -16.38
CA ARG A 568 -24.00 2.53 -15.73
C ARG A 568 -24.63 3.80 -16.30
N ALA A 569 -25.89 3.72 -16.73
CA ALA A 569 -26.60 4.82 -17.38
C ALA A 569 -26.72 6.11 -16.54
N ALA A 570 -26.31 6.09 -15.27
CA ALA A 570 -26.39 7.21 -14.34
C ALA A 570 -25.17 8.17 -14.40
N GLU A 571 -24.03 7.75 -14.95
CA GLU A 571 -22.78 8.54 -14.89
C GLU A 571 -22.56 9.46 -16.11
N ALA A 572 -23.26 9.21 -17.22
CA ALA A 572 -23.06 9.94 -18.48
C ALA A 572 -23.88 11.24 -18.73
N PRO A 573 -25.09 11.52 -18.17
CA PRO A 573 -25.93 12.56 -18.78
C PRO A 573 -25.69 14.01 -18.35
N ARG A 574 -24.84 14.33 -17.35
CA ARG A 574 -24.67 15.73 -16.92
C ARG A 574 -23.57 16.51 -17.65
N ILE A 575 -22.58 15.83 -18.25
CA ILE A 575 -21.46 16.49 -18.93
C ILE A 575 -21.86 16.97 -20.34
N LEU A 576 -22.75 16.25 -21.03
CA LEU A 576 -23.12 16.60 -22.41
C LEU A 576 -24.09 17.78 -22.52
N SER A 577 -24.81 18.15 -21.46
CA SER A 577 -25.73 19.31 -21.51
C SER A 577 -25.04 20.64 -21.24
N GLN A 578 -23.95 20.68 -20.46
CA GLN A 578 -23.22 21.93 -20.19
C GLN A 578 -22.16 22.25 -21.25
N ALA A 579 -21.66 21.25 -21.98
CA ALA A 579 -20.77 21.46 -23.13
C ALA A 579 -21.53 21.91 -24.41
N GLN A 580 -22.86 21.84 -24.43
CA GLN A 580 -23.68 22.27 -25.59
C GLN A 580 -23.85 23.79 -25.70
N ASP A 581 -23.68 24.55 -24.61
CA ASP A 581 -23.88 26.01 -24.62
C ASP A 581 -22.65 26.80 -25.13
N TYR A 582 -21.57 26.12 -25.50
CA TYR A 582 -20.40 26.70 -26.19
C TYR A 582 -20.24 26.14 -27.62
N LYS A 583 -21.24 26.32 -28.48
CA LYS A 583 -21.08 26.17 -29.94
C LYS A 583 -21.48 27.44 -30.67
N ASN A 584 -20.50 28.32 -30.88
CA ASN A 584 -20.50 29.24 -32.02
C ASN A 584 -19.42 28.80 -33.03
N SER A 585 -19.84 28.76 -34.30
CA SER A 585 -19.07 28.50 -35.52
C SER A 585 -18.74 27.04 -35.88
N SER A 586 -19.63 26.47 -36.70
CA SER A 586 -19.38 25.64 -37.88
C SER A 586 -18.06 24.87 -37.98
N THR A 587 -18.11 23.57 -37.69
CA THR A 587 -17.57 22.51 -38.56
C THR A 587 -18.21 21.18 -38.14
N GLN A 588 -18.90 20.52 -39.08
CA GLN A 588 -19.45 19.18 -38.89
C GLN A 588 -18.31 18.17 -38.95
N VAL A 589 -18.00 17.54 -37.83
CA VAL A 589 -17.32 16.24 -37.79
C VAL A 589 -18.26 15.28 -37.05
N HIS A 590 -18.51 14.13 -37.67
CA HIS A 590 -19.32 13.05 -37.10
C HIS A 590 -18.66 12.50 -35.83
N GLU A 591 -19.10 12.96 -34.66
CA GLU A 591 -18.75 12.38 -33.36
C GLU A 591 -19.66 11.18 -33.07
N ARG A 592 -19.12 9.97 -33.24
CA ARG A 592 -19.74 8.72 -32.74
C ARG A 592 -18.74 7.72 -32.18
N ALA A 593 -17.57 8.18 -31.71
CA ALA A 593 -16.52 7.28 -31.25
C ALA A 593 -15.60 7.93 -30.20
N VAL A 594 -16.13 8.36 -29.04
CA VAL A 594 -15.35 8.52 -27.80
C VAL A 594 -16.31 8.46 -26.61
N ILE A 595 -16.75 7.26 -26.20
CA ILE A 595 -17.50 7.08 -24.93
C ILE A 595 -16.86 6.03 -24.00
N ASP A 596 -15.78 5.33 -24.41
CA ASP A 596 -15.25 4.19 -23.65
C ASP A 596 -13.93 4.44 -22.88
N TRP A 597 -13.53 5.70 -22.70
CA TRP A 597 -12.27 6.03 -22.01
C TRP A 597 -12.47 7.23 -21.09
N PHE A 598 -12.86 6.98 -19.84
CA PHE A 598 -12.67 7.96 -18.77
C PHE A 598 -11.57 7.43 -17.85
N TYR A 599 -10.42 8.08 -17.90
CA TYR A 599 -9.38 8.05 -16.87
C TYR A 599 -9.64 9.27 -15.96
N ILE A 600 -10.05 9.02 -14.71
CA ILE A 600 -10.37 9.94 -13.61
C ILE A 600 -9.12 10.12 -12.69
N SER A 601 -8.16 10.94 -13.11
CA SER A 601 -6.85 10.99 -12.47
C SER A 601 -6.84 11.35 -10.97
N THR A 602 -6.51 10.38 -10.10
CA THR A 602 -6.16 10.61 -8.68
C THR A 602 -4.75 11.18 -8.46
N LEU A 603 -3.99 11.40 -9.54
CA LEU A 603 -2.55 11.74 -9.48
C LEU A 603 -2.25 13.21 -9.26
N ALA A 604 -3.24 14.10 -9.38
CA ALA A 604 -3.05 15.52 -9.16
C ALA A 604 -3.47 15.88 -7.72
N LEU A 605 -2.54 15.81 -6.75
CA LEU A 605 -2.43 16.72 -5.57
C LEU A 605 -1.70 16.16 -4.34
N PHE A 606 -1.07 14.98 -4.36
CA PHE A 606 -0.19 14.58 -3.25
C PHE A 606 1.06 15.49 -3.07
N GLN A 607 1.31 16.41 -4.01
CA GLN A 607 2.46 17.32 -3.99
C GLN A 607 2.28 18.61 -3.19
N LEU A 608 1.11 18.92 -2.61
CA LEU A 608 0.90 20.20 -1.91
C LEU A 608 0.72 20.13 -0.39
N GLN A 609 0.68 18.94 0.23
CA GLN A 609 0.49 18.83 1.69
C GLN A 609 1.36 17.79 2.39
N ASN A 610 2.60 17.59 1.93
CA ASN A 610 3.63 17.14 2.88
C ASN A 610 3.95 18.31 3.83
N SER A 611 3.12 18.50 4.85
CA SER A 611 3.63 18.83 6.18
C SER A 611 4.49 17.65 6.61
N THR A 612 5.70 17.61 6.08
CA THR A 612 6.73 16.62 6.40
C THR A 612 6.76 16.46 7.91
N VAL A 613 6.35 15.30 8.42
CA VAL A 613 6.97 14.75 9.61
C VAL A 613 8.42 14.58 9.22
N ASN A 614 9.21 15.61 9.52
CA ASN A 614 10.59 15.74 9.11
C ASN A 614 11.43 14.73 9.89
N MET A 615 11.34 13.45 9.51
CA MET A 615 12.24 12.45 10.05
C MET A 615 13.67 12.80 9.64
N ALA A 616 14.59 12.64 10.58
CA ALA A 616 16.02 12.82 10.30
C ALA A 616 16.45 11.88 9.17
N ARG A 617 17.23 12.41 8.21
CA ARG A 617 17.72 11.64 7.07
C ARG A 617 18.72 10.55 7.45
N LEU A 618 19.24 10.60 8.67
CA LEU A 618 20.04 9.55 9.27
C LEU A 618 19.38 9.12 10.58
N PRO A 619 19.41 7.82 10.92
CA PRO A 619 18.91 7.35 12.20
C PRO A 619 19.77 7.89 13.34
N TYR A 620 19.18 8.13 14.51
CA TYR A 620 19.93 8.49 15.71
C TYR A 620 20.64 7.25 16.28
N PRO A 621 21.96 7.28 16.51
CA PRO A 621 22.67 6.26 17.27
C PRO A 621 22.12 6.14 18.69
N ASP A 622 22.16 4.94 19.26
CA ASP A 622 21.83 4.73 20.67
C ASP A 622 22.98 5.26 21.53
N VAL A 623 22.76 6.41 22.17
CA VAL A 623 23.72 7.07 23.05
C VAL A 623 23.13 7.19 24.45
N ASN A 624 23.91 6.78 25.44
CA ASN A 624 23.51 6.85 26.85
C ASN A 624 23.16 8.30 27.27
N GLY A 625 21.95 8.47 27.82
CA GLY A 625 21.41 9.76 28.29
C GLY A 625 20.34 10.33 27.35
N THR A 626 19.95 11.58 27.57
CA THR A 626 19.01 12.31 26.69
C THR A 626 19.69 13.55 26.09
N PRO A 627 20.75 13.39 25.27
CA PRO A 627 21.34 14.52 24.56
C PRO A 627 20.38 15.05 23.49
N LEU A 628 20.59 16.29 23.05
CA LEU A 628 19.89 16.85 21.88
C LEU A 628 20.11 15.96 20.65
N ASN A 629 19.10 15.86 19.79
CA ASN A 629 19.06 15.11 18.56
C ASN A 629 20.24 15.41 17.62
N ILE A 630 20.66 16.68 17.51
CA ILE A 630 21.86 17.04 16.73
C ILE A 630 23.13 16.38 17.28
N SER A 631 23.26 16.27 18.61
CA SER A 631 24.40 15.60 19.25
C SER A 631 24.37 14.10 19.05
N LYS A 632 23.18 13.49 19.01
CA LYS A 632 23.02 12.07 18.65
C LYS A 632 23.52 11.83 17.23
N LEU A 633 23.11 12.67 16.26
CA LEU A 633 23.58 12.53 14.87
C LEU A 633 25.08 12.72 14.72
N LEU A 634 25.67 13.68 15.42
CA LEU A 634 27.11 13.87 15.41
C LEU A 634 27.87 12.66 15.98
N ALA A 635 27.22 11.80 16.79
CA ALA A 635 27.83 10.57 17.29
C ALA A 635 28.11 9.52 16.21
N HIS A 636 27.58 9.68 14.99
CA HIS A 636 28.05 8.93 13.81
C HIS A 636 29.54 9.18 13.51
N SER A 637 30.11 10.30 14.01
CA SER A 637 31.55 10.56 14.02
C SER A 637 32.03 10.89 15.44
N PRO A 638 32.42 9.88 16.25
CA PRO A 638 32.88 10.08 17.62
C PRO A 638 34.07 11.03 17.75
N ALA A 639 34.98 11.01 16.77
CA ALA A 639 36.13 11.93 16.74
C ALA A 639 35.67 13.39 16.58
N THR A 640 34.67 13.64 15.73
CA THR A 640 34.11 14.96 15.51
C THR A 640 33.34 15.43 16.74
N VAL A 641 32.36 14.67 17.25
CA VAL A 641 31.48 15.12 18.34
C VAL A 641 32.24 15.47 19.63
N ASN A 642 33.32 14.75 19.94
CA ASN A 642 34.14 14.99 21.12
C ASN A 642 34.91 16.32 21.06
N HIS A 643 35.50 16.65 19.91
CA HIS A 643 36.19 17.93 19.72
C HIS A 643 35.19 19.06 19.52
N TRP A 644 34.09 18.77 18.82
CA TRP A 644 33.00 19.71 18.60
C TRP A 644 32.39 20.22 19.89
N SER A 645 32.14 19.33 20.86
CA SER A 645 31.60 19.70 22.17
C SER A 645 32.53 20.65 22.94
N LYS A 646 33.85 20.55 22.75
CA LYS A 646 34.84 21.47 23.34
C LYS A 646 34.78 22.84 22.67
N ILE A 647 34.67 22.89 21.34
CA ILE A 647 34.52 24.14 20.57
C ILE A 647 33.19 24.82 20.94
N ALA A 648 32.09 24.06 20.99
CA ALA A 648 30.80 24.55 21.45
C ALA A 648 30.92 25.17 22.86
N GLY A 649 31.56 24.47 23.81
CA GLY A 649 31.81 25.00 25.14
C GLY A 649 32.59 26.32 25.16
N ALA A 650 33.56 26.51 24.25
CA ALA A 650 34.32 27.75 24.13
C ALA A 650 33.46 28.92 23.60
N HIS A 651 32.41 28.66 22.81
CA HIS A 651 31.44 29.68 22.37
C HIS A 651 30.39 30.04 23.42
N PHE A 652 30.42 29.43 24.61
CA PHE A 652 29.47 29.70 25.68
C PHE A 652 30.13 30.05 27.03
N LYS A 653 31.45 29.95 27.14
CA LYS A 653 32.20 30.19 28.38
C LYS A 653 33.29 31.23 28.15
N ASP A 654 33.51 32.09 29.14
CA ASP A 654 34.60 33.07 29.18
C ASP A 654 34.69 33.95 27.91
N LEU A 655 33.55 34.46 27.43
CA LEU A 655 33.48 35.37 26.28
C LEU A 655 33.45 36.84 26.72
N GLU A 656 34.01 37.73 25.90
CA GLU A 656 33.80 39.19 26.03
C GLU A 656 32.50 39.64 25.37
N LEU A 657 32.07 38.94 24.32
CA LEU A 657 30.80 39.20 23.65
C LEU A 657 29.62 38.90 24.60
N SER A 658 28.77 39.90 24.82
CA SER A 658 27.61 39.77 25.72
C SER A 658 26.65 38.67 25.26
N SER A 659 25.97 38.01 26.19
CA SER A 659 25.01 36.95 25.88
C SER A 659 23.94 37.39 24.88
N LYS A 660 23.42 38.62 25.01
CA LYS A 660 22.45 39.17 24.06
C LYS A 660 23.04 39.29 22.64
N ASN A 661 24.25 39.86 22.52
CA ASN A 661 24.90 40.03 21.23
C ASN A 661 25.25 38.68 20.60
N ARG A 662 25.65 37.69 21.41
CA ARG A 662 25.84 36.30 20.98
C ARG A 662 24.58 35.75 20.31
N GLU A 663 23.43 35.87 20.97
CA GLU A 663 22.17 35.38 20.40
C GLU A 663 21.75 36.14 19.12
N LEU A 664 22.08 37.42 18.98
CA LEU A 664 21.86 38.15 17.72
C LEU A 664 22.69 37.58 16.55
N VAL A 665 23.97 37.23 16.80
CA VAL A 665 24.81 36.56 15.79
C VAL A 665 24.20 35.20 15.40
N ILE A 666 23.75 34.42 16.38
CA ILE A 666 23.16 33.10 16.17
C ILE A 666 21.86 33.19 15.37
N LEU A 667 20.93 34.05 15.79
CA LEU A 667 19.65 34.23 15.12
C LEU A 667 19.84 34.72 13.67
N LEU A 668 20.73 35.68 13.43
CA LEU A 668 20.98 36.15 12.06
C LEU A 668 21.59 35.05 11.19
N SER A 669 22.57 34.30 11.72
CA SER A 669 23.19 33.19 11.00
C SER A 669 22.16 32.13 10.63
N THR A 670 21.38 31.67 11.61
CA THR A 670 20.39 30.60 11.44
C THR A 670 19.24 31.02 10.52
N ALA A 671 18.81 32.28 10.58
CA ALA A 671 17.84 32.86 9.66
C ALA A 671 18.34 32.89 8.21
N LYS A 672 19.58 33.34 7.98
CA LYS A 672 20.20 33.40 6.64
C LYS A 672 20.39 32.02 6.01
N PHE A 673 20.66 31.00 6.83
CA PHE A 673 20.80 29.62 6.38
C PHE A 673 19.50 28.81 6.46
N ARG A 674 18.37 29.44 6.81
CA ARG A 674 17.04 28.82 6.90
C ARG A 674 17.01 27.56 7.77
N SER A 675 17.70 27.59 8.91
CA SER A 675 17.71 26.46 9.85
C SER A 675 16.56 26.56 10.84
N THR A 676 15.49 25.81 10.60
CA THR A 676 14.32 25.76 11.49
C THR A 676 14.67 25.20 12.87
N TYR A 677 15.54 24.18 12.93
CA TYR A 677 15.97 23.56 14.19
C TYR A 677 16.69 24.57 15.09
N GLU A 678 17.73 25.23 14.56
CA GLU A 678 18.51 26.19 15.33
C GLU A 678 17.71 27.44 15.68
N TRP A 679 16.93 27.97 14.72
CA TRP A 679 16.06 29.11 14.95
C TRP A 679 15.09 28.86 16.09
N THR A 680 14.48 27.67 16.14
CA THR A 680 13.51 27.32 17.18
C THR A 680 14.15 27.28 18.57
N HIS A 681 15.30 26.62 18.71
CA HIS A 681 15.99 26.50 19.99
C HIS A 681 16.51 27.87 20.47
N HIS A 682 17.16 28.63 19.58
CA HIS A 682 17.74 29.93 19.91
C HIS A 682 16.73 31.08 20.00
N SER A 683 15.55 30.96 19.40
CA SER A 683 14.45 31.90 19.66
C SER A 683 14.07 31.92 21.13
N THR A 684 14.04 30.76 21.78
CA THR A 684 13.74 30.63 23.21
C THR A 684 14.88 31.15 24.09
N VAL A 685 16.13 30.87 23.72
CA VAL A 685 17.31 31.35 24.47
C VAL A 685 17.46 32.87 24.35
N SER A 686 17.38 33.39 23.13
CA SER A 686 17.47 34.84 22.86
C SER A 686 16.45 35.67 23.63
N ALA A 687 15.23 35.15 23.83
CA ALA A 687 14.21 35.80 24.65
C ALA A 687 14.65 35.97 26.11
N LYS A 688 15.31 34.95 26.68
CA LYS A 688 15.84 34.99 28.05
C LYS A 688 17.01 35.96 28.18
N GLU A 689 17.81 36.09 27.14
CA GLU A 689 18.98 37.01 27.09
C GLU A 689 18.59 38.45 26.68
N GLY A 690 17.30 38.76 26.56
CA GLY A 690 16.80 40.12 26.37
C GLY A 690 16.64 40.58 24.91
N VAL A 691 16.63 39.66 23.94
CA VAL A 691 16.21 39.95 22.55
C VAL A 691 14.68 40.01 22.52
N THR A 692 14.11 41.10 21.99
CA THR A 692 12.65 41.29 21.96
C THR A 692 12.00 40.55 20.79
N ASP A 693 10.68 40.34 20.83
CA ASP A 693 9.94 39.73 19.72
C ASP A 693 10.07 40.54 18.43
N ALA A 694 9.99 41.86 18.52
CA ALA A 694 10.18 42.76 17.38
C ALA A 694 11.60 42.65 16.79
N GLN A 695 12.64 42.50 17.63
CA GLN A 695 14.00 42.26 17.15
C GLN A 695 14.10 40.91 16.41
N ARG A 696 13.52 39.83 16.96
CA ARG A 696 13.48 38.50 16.30
C ARG A 696 12.75 38.55 14.96
N GLU A 697 11.62 39.25 14.87
CA GLU A 697 10.86 39.36 13.64
C GLU A 697 11.66 40.05 12.53
N VAL A 698 12.37 41.14 12.85
CA VAL A 698 13.26 41.82 11.89
C VAL A 698 14.39 40.89 11.42
N ILE A 699 14.97 40.10 12.33
CA ILE A 699 16.03 39.14 11.97
C ILE A 699 15.47 38.02 11.06
N ALA A 700 14.27 37.51 11.33
CA ALA A 700 13.60 36.53 10.47
C ALA A 700 13.34 37.10 9.06
N GLN A 701 12.92 38.36 8.96
CA GLN A 701 12.79 39.07 7.68
C GLN A 701 14.14 39.20 6.97
N ALA A 702 15.21 39.54 7.70
CA ALA A 702 16.56 39.64 7.14
C ALA A 702 17.07 38.31 6.57
N GLY A 703 16.66 37.17 7.12
CA GLY A 703 16.94 35.84 6.57
C GLY A 703 16.41 35.60 5.15
N ARG A 704 15.38 36.35 4.72
CA ARG A 704 14.75 36.22 3.40
C ARG A 704 15.37 37.10 2.31
N GLN A 705 16.28 38.00 2.66
CA GLN A 705 16.82 39.01 1.73
C GLN A 705 18.34 39.08 1.84
N LYS A 706 19.04 39.23 0.71
CA LYS A 706 20.50 39.48 0.70
C LYS A 706 20.77 40.95 1.01
N GLY A 707 21.77 41.24 1.84
CA GLY A 707 22.13 42.63 2.18
C GLY A 707 21.02 43.45 2.88
N TYR A 708 20.17 42.82 3.68
CA TYR A 708 19.03 43.46 4.35
C TYR A 708 19.46 44.67 5.19
N PHE A 709 20.48 44.50 6.03
CA PHE A 709 21.03 45.58 6.87
C PHE A 709 21.95 46.51 6.07
N SER A 710 22.60 46.01 5.02
CA SER A 710 23.44 46.83 4.13
C SER A 710 22.65 47.76 3.20
N SER A 711 21.33 47.56 3.04
CA SER A 711 20.48 48.39 2.21
C SER A 711 20.32 49.82 2.76
N GLN A 712 20.49 50.84 1.90
CA GLN A 712 20.43 52.25 2.31
C GLN A 712 19.09 52.57 2.99
N GLY A 713 19.14 53.19 4.17
CA GLY A 713 17.98 53.63 4.95
C GLY A 713 17.37 52.57 5.88
N LYS A 714 17.69 51.27 5.74
CA LYS A 714 17.07 50.23 6.58
C LYS A 714 17.57 50.25 8.02
N LEU A 715 18.88 50.37 8.22
CA LEU A 715 19.47 50.50 9.57
C LEU A 715 19.03 51.77 10.30
N GLU A 716 18.75 52.84 9.58
CA GLU A 716 18.23 54.10 10.15
C GLU A 716 16.79 53.92 10.62
N SER A 717 15.95 53.24 9.82
CA SER A 717 14.56 52.94 10.18
C SER A 717 14.40 52.03 11.42
N LEU A 718 15.48 51.37 11.85
CA LEU A 718 15.51 50.46 12.99
C LEU A 718 16.16 51.09 14.24
N ALA A 719 16.30 52.42 14.30
CA ALA A 719 17.01 53.12 15.38
C ALA A 719 16.38 53.01 16.76
N GLU A 720 15.07 52.84 16.85
CA GLU A 720 14.40 52.63 18.13
C GLU A 720 14.44 51.16 18.58
N LEU A 721 14.81 50.23 17.68
CA LEU A 721 14.73 48.79 17.92
C LEU A 721 16.08 48.14 18.23
N PHE A 722 17.19 48.67 17.68
CA PHE A 722 18.54 48.17 17.93
C PHE A 722 19.47 49.32 18.33
N THR A 723 20.32 49.08 19.33
CA THR A 723 21.39 50.01 19.73
C THR A 723 22.44 50.17 18.62
N SER A 724 23.23 51.24 18.67
CA SER A 724 24.32 51.48 17.70
C SER A 724 25.28 50.29 17.60
N LYS A 725 25.62 49.68 18.75
CA LYS A 725 26.48 48.49 18.83
C LYS A 725 25.82 47.26 18.19
N GLU A 726 24.54 46.97 18.47
CA GLU A 726 23.81 45.85 17.86
C GLU A 726 23.64 46.01 16.34
N LYS A 727 23.42 47.25 15.87
CA LYS A 727 23.38 47.57 14.44
C LYS A 727 24.70 47.30 13.73
N ALA A 728 25.81 47.72 14.35
CA ALA A 728 27.15 47.44 13.83
C ALA A 728 27.40 45.92 13.76
N LEU A 729 26.97 45.16 14.77
CA LEU A 729 27.03 43.70 14.79
C LEU A 729 26.25 43.06 13.64
N LEU A 730 24.97 43.41 13.48
CA LEU A 730 24.12 42.80 12.45
C LEU A 730 24.63 43.08 11.03
N LEU A 731 25.10 44.31 10.79
CA LEU A 731 25.71 44.69 9.52
C LEU A 731 27.03 43.95 9.27
N PHE A 732 27.88 43.84 10.29
CA PHE A 732 29.16 43.15 10.19
C PHE A 732 28.98 41.65 9.93
N ILE A 733 28.10 40.98 10.69
CA ILE A 733 27.80 39.55 10.50
C ILE A 733 27.13 39.29 9.15
N GLU A 734 26.23 40.16 8.68
CA GLU A 734 25.65 40.02 7.35
C GLU A 734 26.72 40.08 6.26
N ALA A 735 27.69 40.99 6.37
CA ALA A 735 28.80 41.07 5.44
C ALA A 735 29.69 39.81 5.47
N VAL A 736 29.99 39.29 6.67
CA VAL A 736 30.74 38.03 6.85
C VAL A 736 29.99 36.84 6.23
N ILE A 737 28.65 36.83 6.30
CA ILE A 737 27.82 35.80 5.67
C ILE A 737 27.81 35.94 4.14
N ASP A 738 27.75 37.17 3.62
CA ASP A 738 27.57 37.46 2.20
C ASP A 738 28.84 37.23 1.37
N GLY A 739 30.03 37.24 1.97
CA GLY A 739 31.29 37.02 1.26
C GLY A 739 32.54 36.86 2.16
N PRO A 740 33.66 36.40 1.58
CA PRO A 740 34.90 36.13 2.33
C PRO A 740 35.68 37.38 2.75
N GLU A 741 35.32 38.55 2.22
CA GLU A 741 35.99 39.82 2.49
C GLU A 741 34.99 40.83 3.06
N VAL A 742 35.43 41.60 4.07
CA VAL A 742 34.66 42.71 4.65
C VAL A 742 35.32 44.01 4.23
N ALA A 743 34.54 44.95 3.70
CA ALA A 743 35.06 46.25 3.26
C ALA A 743 35.72 47.03 4.42
N ASP A 744 36.83 47.72 4.13
CA ASP A 744 37.64 48.47 5.13
C ASP A 744 36.83 49.47 5.97
N GLU A 745 35.82 50.10 5.36
CA GLU A 745 34.92 51.04 6.04
C GLU A 745 34.07 50.32 7.11
N LEU A 746 33.51 49.16 6.76
CA LEU A 746 32.73 48.35 7.68
C LEU A 746 33.62 47.73 8.77
N TRP A 747 34.84 47.34 8.42
CA TRP A 747 35.86 46.88 9.37
C TRP A 747 36.19 47.96 10.40
N THR A 748 36.47 49.18 9.93
CA THR A 748 36.76 50.33 10.80
C THR A 748 35.60 50.62 11.76
N LYS A 749 34.36 50.55 11.25
CA LYS A 749 33.14 50.73 12.05
C LYS A 749 32.90 49.61 13.07
N ALA A 750 33.22 48.36 12.73
CA ALA A 750 33.17 47.27 13.72
C ALA A 750 34.21 47.50 14.82
N LYS A 751 35.41 47.97 14.47
CA LYS A 751 36.50 48.26 15.40
C LYS A 751 36.24 49.43 16.35
N THR A 752 35.29 50.33 16.06
CA THR A 752 34.88 51.38 17.01
C THR A 752 33.96 50.86 18.11
N GLU A 753 33.21 49.78 17.86
CA GLU A 753 32.18 49.25 18.77
C GLU A 753 32.60 47.96 19.48
N PHE A 754 33.58 47.23 18.93
CA PHE A 754 34.00 45.91 19.39
C PHE A 754 35.52 45.79 19.60
N SER A 755 35.92 45.13 20.69
CA SER A 755 37.30 44.73 20.95
C SER A 755 37.81 43.77 19.87
N ASP A 756 39.13 43.61 19.73
CA ASP A 756 39.69 42.60 18.80
C ASP A 756 39.17 41.20 19.12
N ARG A 757 38.99 40.91 20.41
CA ARG A 757 38.46 39.64 20.88
C ARG A 757 36.98 39.47 20.55
N GLU A 758 36.14 40.46 20.79
CA GLU A 758 34.72 40.42 20.41
C GLU A 758 34.54 40.17 18.90
N VAL A 759 35.39 40.77 18.06
CA VAL A 759 35.37 40.54 16.60
C VAL A 759 35.68 39.09 16.24
N VAL A 760 36.72 38.51 16.84
CA VAL A 760 37.08 37.09 16.63
C VAL A 760 35.97 36.16 17.15
N GLU A 761 35.41 36.44 18.32
CA GLU A 761 34.30 35.68 18.91
C GLU A 761 33.07 35.70 17.99
N MET A 762 32.71 36.86 17.41
CA MET A 762 31.61 37.00 16.46
C MET A 762 31.81 36.15 15.19
N ILE A 763 32.98 36.23 14.55
CA ILE A 763 33.27 35.51 13.30
C ILE A 763 33.29 33.99 13.54
N THR A 764 33.96 33.55 14.61
CA THR A 764 34.08 32.12 14.92
C THR A 764 32.73 31.52 15.31
N LEU A 765 31.91 32.25 16.08
CA LEU A 765 30.55 31.86 16.41
C LEU A 765 29.66 31.75 15.17
N GLN A 766 29.74 32.72 14.25
CA GLN A 766 29.03 32.66 12.98
C GLN A 766 29.41 31.42 12.17
N GLY A 767 30.71 31.10 12.06
CA GLY A 767 31.19 29.90 11.36
C GLY A 767 30.72 28.60 12.02
N PHE A 768 30.64 28.57 13.35
CA PHE A 768 30.08 27.45 14.10
C PHE A 768 28.61 27.23 13.74
N TYR A 769 27.78 28.28 13.78
CA TYR A 769 26.35 28.19 13.45
C TYR A 769 26.05 28.05 11.96
N TYR A 770 26.95 28.48 11.07
CA TYR A 770 26.90 28.13 9.66
C TYR A 770 26.94 26.60 9.48
N THR A 771 27.94 25.97 10.11
CA THR A 771 28.13 24.52 10.05
C THR A 771 26.93 23.79 10.68
N PHE A 772 26.48 24.26 11.85
CA PHE A 772 25.34 23.69 12.56
C PHE A 772 24.04 23.80 11.76
N SER A 773 23.77 24.98 11.20
CA SER A 773 22.60 25.20 10.34
C SER A 773 22.61 24.32 9.10
N ARG A 774 23.79 24.09 8.49
CA ARG A 774 23.92 23.18 7.34
C ARG A 774 23.66 21.74 7.75
N LEU A 775 24.23 21.27 8.86
CA LEU A 775 24.01 19.92 9.35
C LEU A 775 22.54 19.68 9.69
N THR A 776 21.92 20.58 10.45
CA THR A 776 20.53 20.41 10.87
C THR A 776 19.55 20.45 9.71
N THR A 777 19.74 21.36 8.75
CA THR A 777 18.90 21.44 7.56
C THR A 777 19.13 20.29 6.58
N VAL A 778 20.40 19.93 6.29
CA VAL A 778 20.71 18.87 5.31
C VAL A 778 20.31 17.50 5.83
N LEU A 779 20.48 17.24 7.13
CA LEU A 779 20.11 15.96 7.76
C LEU A 779 18.67 15.95 8.27
N ASN A 780 17.91 17.02 8.06
CA ASN A 780 16.51 17.13 8.47
C ASN A 780 16.27 16.82 9.96
N VAL A 781 17.09 17.40 10.82
CA VAL A 781 17.12 17.04 12.24
C VAL A 781 15.81 17.46 12.92
N GLU A 782 15.17 16.48 13.54
CA GLU A 782 13.91 16.66 14.27
C GLU A 782 14.11 17.57 15.48
N LEU A 783 13.16 18.47 15.71
CA LEU A 783 13.08 19.24 16.95
C LEU A 783 12.99 18.30 18.16
N GLU A 784 13.52 18.75 19.30
CA GLU A 784 13.32 18.01 20.54
C GLU A 784 11.83 17.96 20.91
N PRO A 785 11.36 16.90 21.59
CA PRO A 785 9.95 16.79 21.98
C PRO A 785 9.42 17.97 22.82
N PHE A 786 10.32 18.69 23.51
CA PHE A 786 9.97 19.87 24.31
C PHE A 786 10.01 21.19 23.54
N ALA A 787 10.53 21.21 22.31
CA ALA A 787 10.67 22.41 21.52
C ALA A 787 9.37 22.71 20.76
N LYS A 788 8.85 23.94 20.91
CA LYS A 788 7.69 24.41 20.14
C LYS A 788 8.16 25.01 18.81
N PRO A 789 7.67 24.54 17.65
CA PRO A 789 8.10 25.07 16.36
C PRO A 789 7.91 26.59 16.27
N SER A 790 8.99 27.31 15.94
CA SER A 790 8.94 28.74 15.66
C SER A 790 9.00 28.94 14.14
N LYS A 791 8.07 29.72 13.58
CA LYS A 791 8.07 30.03 12.15
C LYS A 791 9.29 30.90 11.83
N LEU A 792 10.14 30.44 10.90
CA LEU A 792 11.25 31.20 10.30
C LEU A 792 10.82 31.73 8.93
#